data_AF-A0A7Y3R675-F1
#
_entry.id   AF-A0A7Y3R675-F1
#
_cell.length_a   1.000
_cell.length_b   1.000
_cell.length_c   1.000
_cell.angle_alpha   90.00
_cell.angle_beta   90.00
_cell.angle_gamma   90.00
#
_symmetry.space_group_name_H-M   'P 1'
#
loop_
_entity.id
_entity.type
_entity.pdbx_description
1 polymer ?
#
loop_
_entity_poly.entity_id
_entity_poly.type
_entity_poly.pdbx_seq_one_letter_code
_entity_poly.pdbx_strand_id
1 'polypeptide(L)'
;MNVIMQFMKRNYKALLVVLTLSVALLGFSLFPSKKASDPEKDKLLIELLTFVIEKGHYSPAAIDDNFSKGVYKDYLNALDPSKRFFLQSDIDEFAEYEMQIDDQILNKELSFFDLTYTRLMKRMEESKSYYKEALANPFDYKKDETFNADYEKLPYCKSVKELKERWRLQVKLSALSSLVEKQKLEEDKKNNKDLAKKSEPKTFEQLEKETRESTLSSLNDNFNFIKDLDREDWFSIYVNAISSRFDPHTSYFAPNEKERFDLSMSGKLEGIGARLQKKNDFTEISELISGGPAWRGKQLESGDVILKVAQADGEPVDVVGMRLDDVVKKIKGPKGTEVRLTVKKTDGTIKVITIIRDEVEIEETYVKSSVVEKDGFKYGIIYLPKFYIDFEDQNSRDAGKDVAIEVERLKKEGVQGIVMDVRDNGGGSLKTVVDIAGLFIEQGPIVQIKSAAGKKEVLYDRDAKVQWDGPLVVMINEFSASASEILAAAIQDYKRGVVIGSKQSYGKGTVQNVIDLNQFVRGSTYGDLGALKTTTQKFYRINGGSTQLEGVKSDIAIPDKYAYLKMGERDIENAMPWDKIDAADYKIWDKQNNFDLTISKSKTRMQNNPQLQLIDDNAKWLDERNKENVYSLNIDKFKAEQKALDEKNKKYKPITDYKNAFDFKSLPYEVESMKNDPVLKEKRERWHESLSKDIYIEEAIHILNDLQTENNKGLSNKLKKDKVVKS
;
A
#
# COMPACT_ATOMS: atom_id res chain seq x y z
N MET A 1 -30.55 63.27 31.24
CA MET A 1 -29.85 62.11 31.87
C MET A 1 -30.74 61.33 32.86
N ASN A 2 -31.59 61.96 33.68
CA ASN A 2 -32.39 61.25 34.71
C ASN A 2 -33.55 60.37 34.19
N VAL A 3 -34.14 60.67 33.03
CA VAL A 3 -35.30 59.90 32.50
C VAL A 3 -34.87 58.54 31.91
N ILE A 4 -33.74 58.50 31.20
CA ILE A 4 -33.18 57.26 30.63
C ILE A 4 -32.73 56.32 31.75
N MET A 5 -32.13 56.87 32.80
CA MET A 5 -31.64 56.10 33.95
C MET A 5 -32.79 55.52 34.80
N GLN A 6 -33.92 56.22 34.91
CA GLN A 6 -35.14 55.67 35.55
C GLN A 6 -35.83 54.61 34.67
N PHE A 7 -35.86 54.78 33.35
CA PHE A 7 -36.38 53.78 32.41
C PHE A 7 -35.55 52.49 32.47
N MET A 8 -34.21 52.60 32.46
CA MET A 8 -33.30 51.46 32.61
C MET A 8 -33.46 50.79 33.98
N LYS A 9 -33.61 51.53 35.08
CA LYS A 9 -33.84 50.93 36.41
C LYS A 9 -35.18 50.22 36.55
N ARG A 10 -36.24 50.71 35.90
CA ARG A 10 -37.57 50.06 35.97
C ARG A 10 -37.67 48.82 35.09
N ASN A 11 -36.96 48.82 33.96
CA ASN A 11 -37.03 47.75 32.96
C ASN A 11 -35.78 46.87 32.92
N TYR A 12 -34.86 46.98 33.90
CA TYR A 12 -33.58 46.25 33.88
C TYR A 12 -33.78 44.73 33.81
N LYS A 13 -34.82 44.18 34.46
CA LYS A 13 -35.15 42.75 34.39
C LYS A 13 -35.58 42.32 32.99
N ALA A 14 -36.35 43.15 32.29
CA ALA A 14 -36.77 42.89 30.91
C ALA A 14 -35.60 43.03 29.92
N LEU A 15 -34.73 44.03 30.13
CA LEU A 15 -33.48 44.20 29.37
C LEU A 15 -32.51 43.04 29.59
N LEU A 16 -32.40 42.51 30.81
CA LEU A 16 -31.57 41.35 31.13
C LEU A 16 -32.10 40.08 30.45
N VAL A 17 -33.42 39.89 30.41
CA VAL A 17 -34.07 38.77 29.71
C VAL A 17 -33.89 38.89 28.19
N VAL A 18 -34.02 40.08 27.61
CA VAL A 18 -33.78 40.30 26.18
C VAL A 18 -32.30 40.11 25.83
N LEU A 19 -31.37 40.55 26.70
CA LEU A 19 -29.93 40.35 26.53
C LEU A 19 -29.54 38.87 26.66
N THR A 20 -30.12 38.12 27.60
CA THR A 20 -29.85 36.68 27.73
C THR A 20 -30.48 35.88 26.59
N LEU A 21 -31.66 36.27 26.09
CA LEU A 21 -32.26 35.68 24.88
C LEU A 21 -31.45 35.98 23.62
N SER A 22 -30.91 37.19 23.48
CA SER A 22 -30.06 37.54 22.32
C SER A 22 -28.66 36.93 22.40
N VAL A 23 -28.08 36.76 23.58
CA VAL A 23 -26.85 35.97 23.77
C VAL A 23 -27.09 34.47 23.57
N ALA A 24 -28.27 33.94 23.94
CA ALA A 24 -28.65 32.56 23.64
C ALA A 24 -28.91 32.34 22.13
N LEU A 25 -29.50 33.32 21.44
CA LEU A 25 -29.74 33.28 19.99
C LEU A 25 -28.45 33.48 19.17
N LEU A 26 -27.50 34.29 19.65
CA LEU A 26 -26.18 34.48 19.01
C LEU A 26 -25.18 33.36 19.36
N GLY A 27 -25.36 32.69 20.51
CA GLY A 27 -24.57 31.52 20.91
C GLY A 27 -24.82 30.29 20.05
N PHE A 28 -25.97 30.22 19.35
CA PHE A 28 -26.31 29.14 18.41
C PHE A 28 -25.76 29.37 16.99
N SER A 29 -25.27 30.57 16.65
CA SER A 29 -24.85 30.91 15.28
C SER A 29 -23.34 31.15 15.09
N LEU A 30 -22.51 31.03 16.14
CA LEU A 30 -21.08 31.35 16.10
C LEU A 30 -20.12 30.18 16.35
N PHE A 31 -20.65 28.96 16.52
CA PHE A 31 -19.83 27.75 16.38
C PHE A 31 -20.09 27.20 14.97
N PRO A 32 -19.07 26.97 14.13
CA PRO A 32 -19.27 26.12 12.97
C PRO A 32 -19.70 24.76 13.51
N SER A 33 -20.99 24.44 13.39
CA SER A 33 -21.46 23.08 13.63
C SER A 33 -20.62 22.20 12.73
N LYS A 34 -19.90 21.22 13.30
CA LYS A 34 -19.45 20.07 12.52
C LYS A 34 -20.65 19.66 11.66
N LYS A 35 -20.50 19.65 10.33
CA LYS A 35 -21.55 19.16 9.43
C LYS A 35 -22.02 17.84 10.04
N ALA A 36 -23.24 17.81 10.58
CA ALA A 36 -23.80 16.56 11.04
C ALA A 36 -23.85 15.65 9.81
N SER A 37 -23.37 14.41 9.94
CA SER A 37 -23.46 13.44 8.85
C SER A 37 -24.92 13.36 8.42
N ASP A 38 -25.18 13.50 7.13
CA ASP A 38 -26.53 13.47 6.59
C ASP A 38 -26.98 12.00 6.47
N PRO A 39 -27.89 11.51 7.33
CA PRO A 39 -28.31 10.11 7.28
C PRO A 39 -28.96 9.74 5.95
N GLU A 40 -29.50 10.72 5.20
CA GLU A 40 -30.08 10.48 3.89
C GLU A 40 -29.02 10.27 2.81
N LYS A 41 -27.84 10.89 2.95
CA LYS A 41 -26.68 10.62 2.07
C LYS A 41 -26.23 9.16 2.22
N ASP A 42 -26.13 8.68 3.45
CA ASP A 42 -25.66 7.32 3.74
C ASP A 42 -26.63 6.25 3.22
N LYS A 43 -27.94 6.46 3.40
CA LYS A 43 -28.99 5.59 2.84
C LYS A 43 -28.94 5.55 1.32
N LEU A 44 -28.79 6.71 0.68
CA LEU A 44 -28.64 6.80 -0.77
C LEU A 44 -27.38 6.06 -1.23
N LEU A 45 -26.28 6.16 -0.48
CA LEU A 45 -25.06 5.44 -0.81
C LEU A 45 -25.27 3.92 -0.78
N ILE A 46 -25.89 3.37 0.27
CA ILE A 46 -26.22 1.94 0.34
C ILE A 46 -27.10 1.51 -0.83
N GLU A 47 -28.14 2.30 -1.15
CA GLU A 47 -29.01 2.02 -2.29
C GLU A 47 -28.25 1.98 -3.62
N LEU A 48 -27.40 2.97 -3.88
CA LEU A 48 -26.61 3.05 -5.10
C LEU A 48 -25.60 1.91 -5.19
N LEU A 49 -24.92 1.58 -4.11
CA LEU A 49 -23.95 0.50 -4.08
C LEU A 49 -24.61 -0.83 -4.40
N THR A 50 -25.72 -1.17 -3.73
CA THR A 50 -26.50 -2.38 -3.98
C THR A 50 -26.95 -2.43 -5.44
N PHE A 51 -27.51 -1.32 -5.96
CA PHE A 51 -27.94 -1.25 -7.35
C PHE A 51 -26.79 -1.48 -8.36
N VAL A 52 -25.65 -0.80 -8.17
CA VAL A 52 -24.51 -0.90 -9.09
C VAL A 52 -23.88 -2.29 -9.03
N ILE A 53 -23.77 -2.89 -7.85
CA ILE A 53 -23.23 -4.24 -7.69
C ILE A 53 -24.16 -5.28 -8.32
N GLU A 54 -25.46 -5.24 -8.04
CA GLU A 54 -26.42 -6.20 -8.61
C GLU A 54 -26.46 -6.16 -10.15
N LYS A 55 -26.27 -4.98 -10.75
CA LYS A 55 -26.32 -4.82 -12.21
C LYS A 55 -24.97 -4.98 -12.89
N GLY A 56 -23.88 -4.65 -12.20
CA GLY A 56 -22.55 -4.51 -12.80
C GLY A 56 -21.55 -5.60 -12.40
N HIS A 57 -21.76 -6.28 -11.28
CA HIS A 57 -20.79 -7.26 -10.76
C HIS A 57 -20.80 -8.56 -11.58
N TYR A 58 -19.64 -9.21 -11.70
CA TYR A 58 -19.45 -10.42 -12.50
C TYR A 58 -20.29 -11.60 -12.00
N SER A 59 -20.35 -11.75 -10.67
CA SER A 59 -21.10 -12.81 -9.99
C SER A 59 -21.50 -12.32 -8.60
N PRO A 60 -22.48 -11.42 -8.47
CA PRO A 60 -22.85 -10.85 -7.16
C PRO A 60 -23.36 -11.94 -6.22
N ALA A 61 -22.87 -11.94 -4.98
CA ALA A 61 -23.41 -12.77 -3.91
C ALA A 61 -24.88 -12.42 -3.63
N ALA A 62 -25.68 -13.40 -3.22
CA ALA A 62 -27.02 -13.14 -2.73
C ALA A 62 -26.94 -12.39 -1.39
N ILE A 63 -27.77 -11.36 -1.23
CA ILE A 63 -27.89 -10.61 0.02
C ILE A 63 -28.91 -11.37 0.89
N ASP A 64 -28.42 -12.32 1.69
CA ASP A 64 -29.19 -13.23 2.56
C ASP A 64 -28.57 -13.36 3.97
N ASP A 65 -29.16 -14.18 4.85
CA ASP A 65 -28.64 -14.43 6.21
C ASP A 65 -27.15 -14.86 6.24
N ASN A 66 -26.68 -15.59 5.22
CA ASN A 66 -25.27 -16.01 5.16
C ASN A 66 -24.36 -14.84 4.79
N PHE A 67 -24.80 -13.99 3.87
CA PHE A 67 -24.16 -12.72 3.58
C PHE A 67 -24.10 -11.85 4.83
N SER A 68 -25.20 -11.71 5.56
CA SER A 68 -25.30 -10.94 6.80
C SER A 68 -24.30 -11.41 7.86
N LYS A 69 -24.19 -12.73 8.12
CA LYS A 69 -23.19 -13.30 9.04
C LYS A 69 -21.75 -12.95 8.65
N GLY A 70 -21.47 -12.98 7.34
CA GLY A 70 -20.17 -12.60 6.80
C GLY A 70 -19.86 -11.12 7.05
N VAL A 71 -20.79 -10.22 6.71
CA VAL A 71 -20.64 -8.78 6.97
C VAL A 71 -20.46 -8.52 8.47
N TYR A 72 -21.26 -9.16 9.31
CA TYR A 72 -21.18 -9.03 10.77
C TYR A 72 -19.77 -9.37 11.28
N LYS A 73 -19.23 -10.53 10.90
CA LYS A 73 -17.88 -10.97 11.27
C LYS A 73 -16.81 -10.00 10.77
N ASP A 74 -16.84 -9.68 9.48
CA ASP A 74 -15.79 -8.88 8.82
C ASP A 74 -15.80 -7.43 9.35
N TYR A 75 -16.98 -6.86 9.58
CA TYR A 75 -17.14 -5.52 10.14
C TYR A 75 -16.68 -5.44 11.60
N LEU A 76 -17.09 -6.37 12.47
CA LEU A 76 -16.62 -6.37 13.86
C LEU A 76 -15.11 -6.56 13.97
N ASN A 77 -14.52 -7.40 13.11
CA ASN A 77 -13.08 -7.55 13.02
C ASN A 77 -12.39 -6.27 12.53
N ALA A 78 -13.01 -5.50 11.64
CA ALA A 78 -12.51 -4.20 11.21
C ALA A 78 -12.58 -3.13 12.31
N LEU A 79 -13.60 -3.18 13.19
CA LEU A 79 -13.76 -2.22 14.29
C LEU A 79 -12.81 -2.49 15.47
N ASP A 80 -12.63 -3.76 15.86
CA ASP A 80 -11.81 -4.13 17.02
C ASP A 80 -11.02 -5.44 16.79
N PRO A 81 -10.04 -5.43 15.86
CA PRO A 81 -9.28 -6.65 15.50
C PRO A 81 -8.48 -7.20 16.68
N SER A 82 -8.11 -6.35 17.64
CA SER A 82 -7.38 -6.73 18.85
C SER A 82 -8.28 -7.06 20.05
N LYS A 83 -9.61 -7.00 19.90
CA LYS A 83 -10.61 -7.26 20.95
C LYS A 83 -10.31 -6.50 22.25
N ARG A 84 -9.95 -5.23 22.13
CA ARG A 84 -9.50 -4.35 23.22
C ARG A 84 -10.48 -3.23 23.55
N PHE A 85 -11.57 -3.09 22.80
CA PHE A 85 -12.58 -2.06 23.01
C PHE A 85 -13.89 -2.67 23.51
N PHE A 86 -14.43 -3.67 22.81
CA PHE A 86 -15.74 -4.21 23.15
C PHE A 86 -15.71 -5.21 24.31
N LEU A 87 -16.79 -5.23 25.09
CA LEU A 87 -17.08 -6.28 26.06
C LEU A 87 -17.94 -7.37 25.43
N GLN A 88 -17.94 -8.56 26.02
CA GLN A 88 -18.82 -9.66 25.61
C GLN A 88 -20.29 -9.22 25.60
N SER A 89 -20.72 -8.42 26.58
CA SER A 89 -22.09 -7.88 26.61
C SER A 89 -22.43 -6.97 25.41
N ASP A 90 -21.43 -6.26 24.86
CA ASP A 90 -21.64 -5.44 23.66
C ASP A 90 -21.80 -6.37 22.44
N ILE A 91 -20.98 -7.42 22.35
CA ILE A 91 -21.07 -8.41 21.28
C ILE A 91 -22.38 -9.21 21.35
N ASP A 92 -22.86 -9.55 22.56
CA ASP A 92 -24.13 -10.24 22.76
C ASP A 92 -25.31 -9.36 22.30
N GLU A 93 -25.26 -8.04 22.52
CA GLU A 93 -26.23 -7.06 22.00
C GLU A 93 -26.14 -6.95 20.46
N PHE A 94 -24.93 -6.93 19.91
CA PHE A 94 -24.71 -6.88 18.46
C PHE A 94 -25.21 -8.13 17.74
N ALA A 95 -25.14 -9.29 18.39
CA ALA A 95 -25.51 -10.58 17.80
C ALA A 95 -26.99 -10.67 17.39
N GLU A 96 -27.87 -9.82 17.95
CA GLU A 96 -29.27 -9.70 17.52
C GLU A 96 -29.40 -9.30 16.04
N TYR A 97 -28.40 -8.61 15.50
CA TYR A 97 -28.35 -8.14 14.12
C TYR A 97 -27.59 -9.08 13.18
N GLU A 98 -26.99 -10.17 13.66
CA GLU A 98 -26.11 -11.04 12.86
C GLU A 98 -26.78 -11.57 11.58
N MET A 99 -28.09 -11.78 11.61
CA MET A 99 -28.91 -12.23 10.46
C MET A 99 -29.89 -11.16 9.96
N GLN A 100 -29.65 -9.87 10.26
CA GLN A 100 -30.55 -8.76 9.89
C GLN A 100 -29.83 -7.66 9.10
N ILE A 101 -28.54 -7.80 8.81
CA ILE A 101 -27.79 -6.77 8.08
C ILE A 101 -28.21 -6.74 6.61
N ASP A 102 -28.50 -7.91 6.04
CA ASP A 102 -29.08 -8.06 4.70
C ASP A 102 -30.44 -7.36 4.59
N ASP A 103 -31.34 -7.59 5.54
CA ASP A 103 -32.63 -6.89 5.62
C ASP A 103 -32.44 -5.37 5.75
N GLN A 104 -31.49 -4.92 6.58
CA GLN A 104 -31.18 -3.50 6.74
C GLN A 104 -30.62 -2.88 5.45
N ILE A 105 -29.77 -3.60 4.70
CA ILE A 105 -29.26 -3.15 3.40
C ILE A 105 -30.42 -2.95 2.42
N LEU A 106 -31.33 -3.92 2.33
CA LEU A 106 -32.49 -3.87 1.42
C LEU A 106 -33.48 -2.76 1.79
N ASN A 107 -33.69 -2.55 3.09
CA ASN A 107 -34.60 -1.53 3.62
C ASN A 107 -33.95 -0.15 3.83
N LYS A 108 -32.64 -0.02 3.55
CA LYS A 108 -31.85 1.22 3.74
C LYS A 108 -31.85 1.70 5.18
N GLU A 109 -31.74 0.76 6.11
CA GLU A 109 -31.62 1.01 7.54
C GLU A 109 -30.16 0.96 7.99
N LEU A 110 -29.80 1.83 8.95
CA LEU A 110 -28.44 1.96 9.46
C LEU A 110 -28.34 1.63 10.96
N SER A 111 -29.36 0.95 11.49
CA SER A 111 -29.52 0.69 12.93
C SER A 111 -28.29 -0.01 13.53
N PHE A 112 -27.77 -1.04 12.85
CA PHE A 112 -26.59 -1.75 13.29
C PHE A 112 -25.33 -0.88 13.27
N PHE A 113 -25.12 -0.11 12.19
CA PHE A 113 -23.99 0.82 12.08
C PHE A 113 -24.02 1.89 13.18
N ASP A 114 -25.17 2.53 13.40
CA ASP A 114 -25.30 3.59 14.40
C ASP A 114 -25.08 3.04 15.83
N LEU A 115 -25.57 1.83 16.10
CA LEU A 115 -25.37 1.12 17.36
C LEU A 115 -23.87 0.83 17.62
N THR A 116 -23.19 0.18 16.67
CA THR A 116 -21.78 -0.21 16.81
C THR A 116 -20.87 1.02 16.84
N TYR A 117 -21.12 2.03 16.00
CA TYR A 117 -20.37 3.29 15.99
C TYR A 117 -20.47 4.00 17.34
N THR A 118 -21.69 4.18 17.85
CA THR A 118 -21.92 4.83 19.15
C THR A 118 -21.23 4.05 20.27
N ARG A 119 -21.32 2.72 20.25
CA ARG A 119 -20.67 1.86 21.24
C ARG A 119 -19.15 1.97 21.15
N LEU A 120 -18.58 1.95 19.94
CA LEU A 120 -17.14 2.04 19.73
C LEU A 120 -16.59 3.37 20.25
N MET A 121 -17.23 4.49 19.90
CA MET A 121 -16.80 5.82 20.38
C MET A 121 -16.80 5.90 21.90
N LYS A 122 -17.84 5.34 22.55
CA LYS A 122 -17.91 5.23 24.01
C LYS A 122 -16.75 4.39 24.57
N ARG A 123 -16.53 3.17 24.03
CA ARG A 123 -15.47 2.25 24.52
C ARG A 123 -14.07 2.79 24.30
N MET A 124 -13.84 3.50 23.20
CA MET A 124 -12.58 4.19 22.93
C MET A 124 -12.29 5.28 23.95
N GLU A 125 -13.29 6.11 24.28
CA GLU A 125 -13.12 7.15 25.30
C GLU A 125 -12.85 6.55 26.69
N GLU A 126 -13.59 5.51 27.07
CA GLU A 126 -13.35 4.78 28.32
C GLU A 126 -11.94 4.17 28.36
N SER A 127 -11.47 3.59 27.26
CA SER A 127 -10.14 2.96 27.13
C SER A 127 -9.00 3.93 27.35
N LYS A 128 -9.20 5.24 27.12
CA LYS A 128 -8.21 6.28 27.44
C LYS A 128 -7.85 6.31 28.92
N SER A 129 -8.82 6.05 29.79
CA SER A 129 -8.55 5.98 31.23
C SER A 129 -7.75 4.72 31.59
N TYR A 130 -7.97 3.61 30.90
CA TYR A 130 -7.40 2.30 31.24
C TYR A 130 -5.89 2.26 31.03
N TYR A 131 -5.41 2.67 29.85
CA TYR A 131 -3.96 2.67 29.61
C TYR A 131 -3.24 3.76 30.42
N LYS A 132 -3.89 4.90 30.70
CA LYS A 132 -3.34 5.96 31.57
C LYS A 132 -3.17 5.46 33.01
N GLU A 133 -4.18 4.77 33.54
CA GLU A 133 -4.14 4.15 34.86
C GLU A 133 -3.04 3.08 34.93
N ALA A 134 -2.94 2.21 33.90
CA ALA A 134 -1.92 1.17 33.84
C ALA A 134 -0.49 1.74 33.79
N LEU A 135 -0.28 2.86 33.09
CA LEU A 135 1.02 3.52 32.96
C LEU A 135 1.34 4.51 34.07
N ALA A 136 0.41 4.81 34.98
CA ALA A 136 0.63 5.79 36.05
C ALA A 136 1.68 5.30 37.06
N ASN A 137 1.73 3.99 37.30
CA ASN A 137 2.63 3.36 38.26
C ASN A 137 3.63 2.41 37.56
N PRO A 138 4.81 2.17 38.16
CA PRO A 138 5.76 1.19 37.64
C PRO A 138 5.16 -0.22 37.59
N PHE A 139 5.53 -1.00 36.57
CA PHE A 139 5.15 -2.41 36.49
C PHE A 139 6.10 -3.30 37.31
N ASP A 140 5.56 -4.38 37.89
CA ASP A 140 6.38 -5.48 38.40
C ASP A 140 6.78 -6.39 37.22
N TYR A 141 8.00 -6.22 36.72
CA TYR A 141 8.56 -7.02 35.62
C TYR A 141 9.17 -8.36 36.06
N LYS A 142 9.19 -8.69 37.35
CA LYS A 142 9.65 -9.98 37.86
C LYS A 142 8.51 -10.97 38.05
N LYS A 143 7.26 -10.48 38.03
CA LYS A 143 6.07 -11.32 38.04
C LYS A 143 5.98 -12.18 36.78
N ASP A 144 5.72 -13.47 36.98
CA ASP A 144 5.47 -14.44 35.91
C ASP A 144 4.06 -14.27 35.34
N GLU A 145 3.98 -13.52 34.24
CA GLU A 145 2.75 -13.27 33.48
C GLU A 145 3.04 -13.47 31.99
N THR A 146 2.00 -13.77 31.22
CA THR A 146 2.09 -13.89 29.76
C THR A 146 1.02 -13.04 29.09
N PHE A 147 1.27 -12.67 27.84
CA PHE A 147 0.30 -12.02 26.97
C PHE A 147 0.12 -12.85 25.71
N ASN A 148 -1.12 -13.19 25.38
CA ASN A 148 -1.45 -13.86 24.12
C ASN A 148 -1.90 -12.79 23.11
N ALA A 149 -1.23 -12.72 21.97
CA ALA A 149 -1.52 -11.83 20.85
C ALA A 149 -2.30 -12.54 19.71
N ASP A 150 -2.76 -13.78 19.90
CA ASP A 150 -3.65 -14.49 18.97
C ASP A 150 -5.08 -13.95 19.09
N TYR A 151 -5.29 -12.71 18.63
CA TYR A 151 -6.57 -12.01 18.81
C TYR A 151 -7.73 -12.70 18.10
N GLU A 152 -7.49 -13.39 16.99
CA GLU A 152 -8.51 -14.16 16.27
C GLU A 152 -9.16 -15.19 17.20
N LYS A 153 -8.36 -15.92 17.97
CA LYS A 153 -8.84 -16.97 18.90
C LYS A 153 -9.23 -16.48 20.28
N LEU A 154 -8.91 -15.24 20.65
CA LEU A 154 -9.25 -14.70 21.97
C LEU A 154 -10.74 -14.40 22.11
N PRO A 155 -11.39 -14.72 23.24
CA PRO A 155 -12.74 -14.24 23.53
C PRO A 155 -12.73 -12.75 23.93
N TYR A 156 -13.87 -12.07 23.74
CA TYR A 156 -14.08 -10.74 24.29
C TYR A 156 -14.12 -10.78 25.83
N CYS A 157 -13.70 -9.70 26.48
CA CYS A 157 -13.69 -9.61 27.94
C CYS A 157 -15.12 -9.57 28.48
N LYS A 158 -15.42 -10.33 29.54
CA LYS A 158 -16.76 -10.38 30.15
C LYS A 158 -17.07 -9.17 31.02
N SER A 159 -16.05 -8.46 31.47
CA SER A 159 -16.20 -7.31 32.36
C SER A 159 -15.15 -6.23 32.10
N VAL A 160 -15.46 -5.01 32.54
CA VAL A 160 -14.50 -3.88 32.51
C VAL A 160 -13.22 -4.21 33.26
N LYS A 161 -13.29 -5.00 34.34
CA LYS A 161 -12.11 -5.42 35.09
C LYS A 161 -11.18 -6.30 34.25
N GLU A 162 -11.73 -7.27 33.53
CA GLU A 162 -10.96 -8.11 32.61
C GLU A 162 -10.39 -7.28 31.45
N LEU A 163 -11.15 -6.31 30.94
CA LEU A 163 -10.69 -5.43 29.87
C LEU A 163 -9.53 -4.53 30.32
N LYS A 164 -9.63 -3.93 31.51
CA LYS A 164 -8.53 -3.16 32.12
C LYS A 164 -7.28 -4.02 32.30
N GLU A 165 -7.45 -5.27 32.72
CA GLU A 165 -6.33 -6.20 32.88
C GLU A 165 -5.69 -6.56 31.52
N ARG A 166 -6.50 -6.76 30.48
CA ARG A 166 -6.00 -6.95 29.10
C ARG A 166 -5.20 -5.75 28.63
N TRP A 167 -5.71 -4.52 28.84
CA TRP A 167 -4.98 -3.28 28.56
C TRP A 167 -3.67 -3.21 29.34
N ARG A 168 -3.67 -3.54 30.64
CA ARG A 168 -2.46 -3.54 31.47
C ARG A 168 -1.42 -4.50 30.92
N LEU A 169 -1.79 -5.72 30.56
CA LEU A 169 -0.87 -6.73 30.02
C LEU A 169 -0.31 -6.31 28.65
N GLN A 170 -1.16 -5.81 27.75
CA GLN A 170 -0.74 -5.34 26.42
C GLN A 170 0.25 -4.17 26.54
N VAL A 171 -0.08 -3.18 27.36
CA VAL A 171 0.77 -2.00 27.57
C VAL A 171 2.06 -2.36 28.31
N LYS A 172 2.01 -3.30 29.26
CA LYS A 172 3.21 -3.85 29.91
C LYS A 172 4.12 -4.55 28.89
N LEU A 173 3.59 -5.28 27.91
CA LEU A 173 4.40 -5.87 26.83
C LEU A 173 5.11 -4.80 25.99
N SER A 174 4.38 -3.76 25.56
CA SER A 174 4.97 -2.64 24.81
C SER A 174 6.06 -1.92 25.61
N ALA A 175 5.80 -1.64 26.89
CA ALA A 175 6.77 -1.01 27.79
C ALA A 175 7.98 -1.93 28.05
N LEU A 176 7.76 -3.23 28.26
CA LEU A 176 8.84 -4.21 28.46
C LEU A 176 9.79 -4.26 27.25
N SER A 177 9.22 -4.32 26.03
CA SER A 177 10.00 -4.37 24.80
C SER A 177 10.92 -3.14 24.68
N SER A 178 10.37 -1.94 24.89
CA SER A 178 11.15 -0.69 24.82
C SER A 178 12.16 -0.57 25.97
N LEU A 179 11.81 -1.03 27.17
CA LEU A 179 12.70 -1.00 28.33
C LEU A 179 13.93 -1.88 28.10
N VAL A 180 13.75 -3.10 27.58
CA VAL A 180 14.84 -4.03 27.28
C VAL A 180 15.76 -3.47 26.19
N GLU A 181 15.19 -2.83 25.16
CA GLU A 181 15.97 -2.14 24.12
C GLU A 181 16.82 -1.00 24.71
N LYS A 182 16.22 -0.13 25.54
CA LYS A 182 16.96 0.95 26.18
C LYS A 182 18.06 0.44 27.12
N GLN A 183 17.82 -0.64 27.86
CA GLN A 183 18.86 -1.28 28.68
C GLN A 183 20.02 -1.78 27.84
N LYS A 184 19.75 -2.42 26.70
CA LYS A 184 20.78 -2.87 25.75
C LYS A 184 21.59 -1.69 25.21
N LEU A 185 20.94 -0.58 24.85
CA LEU A 185 21.63 0.64 24.41
C LEU A 185 22.54 1.23 25.50
N GLU A 186 22.10 1.24 26.76
CA GLU A 186 22.94 1.69 27.87
C GLU A 186 24.12 0.75 28.14
N GLU A 187 23.95 -0.57 27.96
CA GLU A 187 25.04 -1.55 28.03
C GLU A 187 26.05 -1.34 26.88
N ASP A 188 25.59 -1.12 25.65
CA ASP A 188 26.45 -0.85 24.49
C ASP A 188 27.25 0.45 24.64
N LYS A 189 26.64 1.51 25.22
CA LYS A 189 27.35 2.76 25.55
C LYS A 189 28.46 2.54 26.57
N LYS A 190 28.24 1.70 27.59
CA LYS A 190 29.28 1.35 28.59
C LYS A 190 30.45 0.60 27.94
N ASN A 191 30.16 -0.24 26.95
CA ASN A 191 31.16 -1.03 26.24
C ASN A 191 31.95 -0.21 25.19
N ASN A 192 31.44 0.96 24.78
CA ASN A 192 32.11 1.87 23.84
C ASN A 192 32.79 3.04 24.56
N LYS A 193 34.13 3.04 24.61
CA LYS A 193 34.96 4.04 25.33
C LYS A 193 34.72 5.50 24.91
N ASP A 194 34.25 5.75 23.69
CA ASP A 194 34.00 7.11 23.17
C ASP A 194 32.60 7.63 23.51
N LEU A 195 31.63 6.72 23.71
CA LEU A 195 30.26 7.05 24.11
C LEU A 195 30.11 7.11 25.64
N ALA A 196 30.87 6.30 26.37
CA ALA A 196 30.90 6.30 27.83
C ALA A 196 31.33 7.66 28.45
N LYS A 197 32.03 8.51 27.69
CA LYS A 197 32.44 9.86 28.13
C LYS A 197 31.37 10.94 27.92
N LYS A 198 30.28 10.66 27.19
CA LYS A 198 29.31 11.67 26.73
C LYS A 198 28.02 11.75 27.56
N SER A 199 27.71 10.75 28.40
CA SER A 199 26.52 10.77 29.26
C SER A 199 26.64 9.83 30.46
N GLU A 200 26.12 10.22 31.61
CA GLU A 200 25.99 9.33 32.77
C GLU A 200 25.01 8.17 32.47
N PRO A 201 25.31 6.94 32.92
CA PRO A 201 24.47 5.78 32.67
C PRO A 201 23.14 5.90 33.42
N LYS A 202 22.03 5.66 32.74
CA LYS A 202 20.70 5.74 33.36
C LYS A 202 20.42 4.52 34.24
N THR A 203 19.73 4.73 35.37
CA THR A 203 19.29 3.63 36.26
C THR A 203 18.07 2.89 35.67
N PHE A 204 17.77 1.70 36.21
CA PHE A 204 16.58 0.95 35.80
C PHE A 204 15.30 1.78 35.97
N GLU A 205 15.16 2.48 37.09
CA GLU A 205 13.99 3.29 37.43
C GLU A 205 13.83 4.47 36.46
N GLN A 206 14.94 5.09 36.04
CA GLN A 206 14.92 6.17 35.04
C GLN A 206 14.47 5.63 33.67
N LEU A 207 15.05 4.51 33.23
CA LEU A 207 14.67 3.89 31.96
C LEU A 207 13.21 3.40 31.96
N GLU A 208 12.76 2.82 33.06
CA GLU A 208 11.38 2.37 33.26
C GLU A 208 10.42 3.55 33.14
N LYS A 209 10.70 4.64 33.86
CA LYS A 209 9.88 5.86 33.82
C LYS A 209 9.82 6.45 32.41
N GLU A 210 10.98 6.65 31.77
CA GLU A 210 11.04 7.17 30.39
C GLU A 210 10.29 6.28 29.40
N THR A 211 10.27 4.97 29.64
CA THR A 211 9.57 4.02 28.78
C THR A 211 8.06 4.06 28.95
N ARG A 212 7.57 4.21 30.19
CA ARG A 212 6.14 4.45 30.42
C ARG A 212 5.69 5.78 29.83
N GLU A 213 6.49 6.83 29.98
CA GLU A 213 6.20 8.15 29.39
C GLU A 213 6.17 8.10 27.85
N SER A 214 7.14 7.42 27.21
CA SER A 214 7.13 7.25 25.76
C SER A 214 5.95 6.39 25.29
N THR A 215 5.64 5.31 25.99
CA THR A 215 4.49 4.44 25.68
C THR A 215 3.17 5.21 25.81
N LEU A 216 3.05 6.05 26.84
CA LEU A 216 1.90 6.93 27.05
C LEU A 216 1.76 7.94 25.90
N SER A 217 2.86 8.55 25.47
CA SER A 217 2.87 9.48 24.32
C SER A 217 2.40 8.76 23.06
N SER A 218 2.98 7.62 22.72
CA SER A 218 2.61 6.86 21.52
C SER A 218 1.14 6.41 21.51
N LEU A 219 0.60 6.03 22.67
CA LEU A 219 -0.83 5.69 22.79
C LEU A 219 -1.70 6.94 22.64
N ASN A 220 -1.35 8.07 23.26
CA ASN A 220 -2.08 9.31 23.07
C ASN A 220 -2.08 9.73 21.59
N ASP A 221 -0.95 9.61 20.90
CA ASP A 221 -0.82 9.92 19.47
C ASP A 221 -1.69 8.99 18.61
N ASN A 222 -1.71 7.69 18.91
CA ASN A 222 -2.59 6.73 18.24
C ASN A 222 -4.08 7.06 18.44
N PHE A 223 -4.49 7.39 19.66
CA PHE A 223 -5.87 7.78 19.95
C PHE A 223 -6.23 9.16 19.38
N ASN A 224 -5.25 10.07 19.21
CA ASN A 224 -5.45 11.34 18.52
C ASN A 224 -5.69 11.11 17.02
N PHE A 225 -4.94 10.19 16.39
CA PHE A 225 -5.20 9.80 15.00
C PHE A 225 -6.60 9.18 14.82
N ILE A 226 -7.02 8.31 15.76
CA ILE A 226 -8.38 7.75 15.74
C ILE A 226 -9.45 8.83 15.93
N LYS A 227 -9.19 9.82 16.81
CA LYS A 227 -10.09 10.97 17.02
C LYS A 227 -10.24 11.85 15.78
N ASP A 228 -9.25 11.87 14.89
CA ASP A 228 -9.32 12.57 13.62
C ASP A 228 -10.26 11.88 12.64
N LEU A 229 -10.62 10.60 12.82
CA LEU A 229 -11.63 9.94 11.99
C LEU A 229 -13.03 10.49 12.31
N ASP A 230 -13.80 10.80 11.28
CA ASP A 230 -15.20 11.23 11.40
C ASP A 230 -16.16 10.06 11.16
N ARG A 231 -17.47 10.32 11.29
CA ARG A 231 -18.49 9.28 11.07
C ARG A 231 -18.49 8.76 9.63
N GLU A 232 -18.12 9.56 8.64
CA GLU A 232 -18.05 9.15 7.22
C GLU A 232 -16.90 8.16 7.00
N ASP A 233 -15.77 8.33 7.69
CA ASP A 233 -14.67 7.37 7.69
C ASP A 233 -15.10 6.01 8.26
N TRP A 234 -15.79 6.01 9.40
CA TRP A 234 -16.33 4.77 10.00
C TRP A 234 -17.43 4.13 9.14
N PHE A 235 -18.25 4.94 8.49
CA PHE A 235 -19.25 4.47 7.57
C PHE A 235 -18.62 3.82 6.33
N SER A 236 -17.53 4.38 5.82
CA SER A 236 -16.77 3.79 4.72
C SER A 236 -16.19 2.42 5.09
N ILE A 237 -15.79 2.21 6.36
CA ILE A 237 -15.38 0.88 6.86
C ILE A 237 -16.56 -0.12 6.84
N TYR A 238 -17.74 0.31 7.28
CA TYR A 238 -18.95 -0.53 7.26
C TYR A 238 -19.36 -0.92 5.83
N VAL A 239 -19.39 0.07 4.94
CA VAL A 239 -19.69 -0.12 3.52
C VAL A 239 -18.68 -1.04 2.84
N ASN A 240 -17.39 -0.92 3.18
CA ASN A 240 -16.37 -1.81 2.62
C ASN A 240 -16.47 -3.23 3.16
N ALA A 241 -16.88 -3.43 4.42
CA ALA A 241 -17.19 -4.76 4.95
C ALA A 241 -18.37 -5.43 4.22
N ILE A 242 -19.36 -4.64 3.76
CA ILE A 242 -20.43 -5.12 2.87
C ILE A 242 -19.86 -5.45 1.48
N SER A 243 -19.10 -4.53 0.90
CA SER A 243 -18.57 -4.63 -0.47
C SER A 243 -17.66 -5.84 -0.66
N SER A 244 -16.80 -6.14 0.33
CA SER A 244 -15.85 -7.26 0.27
C SER A 244 -16.50 -8.64 0.36
N ARG A 245 -17.78 -8.72 0.71
CA ARG A 245 -18.54 -9.99 0.70
C ARG A 245 -18.95 -10.42 -0.71
N PHE A 246 -19.00 -9.49 -1.67
CA PHE A 246 -19.28 -9.84 -3.06
C PHE A 246 -18.09 -10.51 -3.71
N ASP A 247 -16.89 -9.95 -3.50
CA ASP A 247 -15.58 -10.56 -3.76
C ASP A 247 -14.47 -9.71 -3.09
N PRO A 248 -13.22 -10.19 -2.97
CA PRO A 248 -12.17 -9.45 -2.28
C PRO A 248 -11.63 -8.21 -3.01
N HIS A 249 -12.09 -7.93 -4.23
CA HIS A 249 -11.63 -6.79 -5.04
C HIS A 249 -12.71 -5.71 -5.24
N THR A 250 -13.90 -5.93 -4.68
CA THR A 250 -15.02 -4.99 -4.70
C THR A 250 -14.97 -4.12 -3.46
N SER A 251 -14.86 -2.82 -3.65
CA SER A 251 -14.66 -1.84 -2.58
C SER A 251 -15.26 -0.50 -2.94
N TYR A 252 -15.83 0.17 -1.94
CA TYR A 252 -16.21 1.56 -2.02
C TYR A 252 -15.00 2.47 -1.77
N PHE A 253 -14.84 3.47 -2.63
CA PHE A 253 -13.86 4.54 -2.48
C PHE A 253 -14.58 5.83 -2.11
N ALA A 254 -14.35 6.29 -0.88
CA ALA A 254 -14.70 7.66 -0.53
C ALA A 254 -13.97 8.65 -1.45
N PRO A 255 -14.45 9.89 -1.62
CA PRO A 255 -13.86 10.87 -2.56
C PRO A 255 -12.33 11.00 -2.47
N ASN A 256 -11.79 11.07 -1.24
CA ASN A 256 -10.34 11.16 -1.03
C ASN A 256 -9.60 9.87 -1.43
N GLU A 257 -10.22 8.71 -1.24
CA GLU A 257 -9.63 7.42 -1.61
C GLU A 257 -9.66 7.23 -3.13
N LYS A 258 -10.72 7.68 -3.80
CA LYS A 258 -10.79 7.74 -5.26
C LYS A 258 -9.68 8.62 -5.83
N GLU A 259 -9.47 9.81 -5.28
CA GLU A 259 -8.37 10.70 -5.70
C GLU A 259 -6.99 10.04 -5.48
N ARG A 260 -6.79 9.36 -4.34
CA ARG A 260 -5.54 8.61 -4.07
C ARG A 260 -5.36 7.45 -5.06
N PHE A 261 -6.44 6.76 -5.42
CA PHE A 261 -6.40 5.72 -6.44
C PHE A 261 -6.00 6.28 -7.81
N ASP A 262 -6.61 7.37 -8.25
CA ASP A 262 -6.31 8.03 -9.53
C ASP A 262 -4.87 8.53 -9.58
N LEU A 263 -4.38 9.14 -8.51
CA LEU A 263 -2.98 9.55 -8.36
C LEU A 263 -2.05 8.34 -8.45
N SER A 264 -2.39 7.23 -7.79
CA SER A 264 -1.60 6.01 -7.85
C SER A 264 -1.62 5.37 -9.24
N MET A 265 -2.64 5.63 -10.06
CA MET A 265 -2.79 5.08 -11.41
C MET A 265 -2.12 5.95 -12.45
N SER A 266 -2.17 7.27 -12.31
CA SER A 266 -1.57 8.23 -13.25
C SER A 266 -0.11 8.57 -12.92
N GLY A 267 0.29 8.49 -11.64
CA GLY A 267 1.57 9.02 -11.16
C GLY A 267 1.61 10.55 -11.07
N LYS A 268 0.45 11.20 -11.27
CA LYS A 268 0.31 12.65 -11.38
C LYS A 268 -0.52 13.22 -10.23
N LEU A 269 -0.18 14.43 -9.82
CA LEU A 269 -0.99 15.22 -8.90
C LEU A 269 -0.90 16.70 -9.25
N GLU A 270 -1.98 17.43 -9.00
CA GLU A 270 -1.96 18.89 -9.06
C GLU A 270 -1.76 19.49 -7.66
N GLY A 271 -0.74 20.33 -7.52
CA GLY A 271 -0.46 20.96 -6.23
C GLY A 271 0.93 21.57 -6.15
N ILE A 272 1.49 21.59 -4.94
CA ILE A 272 2.80 22.19 -4.67
C ILE A 272 3.97 21.22 -4.87
N GLY A 273 3.72 19.91 -4.99
CA GLY A 273 4.78 18.90 -5.10
C GLY A 273 5.54 18.66 -3.79
N ALA A 274 4.84 18.37 -2.70
CA ALA A 274 5.43 18.06 -1.40
C ALA A 274 4.69 16.89 -0.73
N ARG A 275 5.44 16.03 -0.03
CA ARG A 275 4.89 15.05 0.89
C ARG A 275 4.76 15.68 2.28
N LEU A 276 3.57 15.56 2.85
CA LEU A 276 3.25 16.11 4.15
C LEU A 276 3.02 14.98 5.15
N GLN A 277 3.42 15.21 6.39
CA GLN A 277 3.17 14.29 7.50
C GLN A 277 2.62 15.08 8.70
N LYS A 278 1.69 14.48 9.43
CA LYS A 278 1.23 15.04 10.71
C LYS A 278 2.18 14.59 11.81
N LYS A 279 2.67 15.55 12.60
CA LYS A 279 3.52 15.31 13.76
C LYS A 279 2.97 16.13 14.91
N ASN A 280 2.41 15.44 15.91
CA ASN A 280 1.57 16.05 16.95
C ASN A 280 0.42 16.84 16.29
N ASP A 281 0.25 18.11 16.64
CA ASP A 281 -0.74 19.01 16.06
C ASP A 281 -0.23 19.77 14.82
N PHE A 282 0.98 19.50 14.34
CA PHE A 282 1.60 20.24 13.24
C PHE A 282 1.65 19.42 11.95
N THR A 283 1.53 20.10 10.82
CA THR A 283 1.77 19.52 9.49
C THR A 283 3.19 19.87 9.06
N GLU A 284 4.05 18.86 8.94
CA GLU A 284 5.46 18.98 8.56
C GLU A 284 5.67 18.51 7.12
N ILE A 285 6.55 19.19 6.38
CA ILE A 285 7.01 18.74 5.06
C ILE A 285 8.04 17.63 5.25
N SER A 286 7.71 16.40 4.87
CA SER A 286 8.64 15.27 4.95
C SER A 286 9.62 15.24 3.79
N GLU A 287 9.15 15.44 2.56
CA GLU A 287 9.95 15.42 1.33
C GLU A 287 9.38 16.40 0.30
N LEU A 288 10.25 16.99 -0.51
CA LEU A 288 9.83 17.73 -1.71
C LEU A 288 9.96 16.83 -2.94
N ILE A 289 8.93 16.84 -3.79
CA ILE A 289 8.92 16.05 -5.02
C ILE A 289 9.76 16.78 -6.07
N SER A 290 10.81 16.11 -6.57
CA SER A 290 11.67 16.59 -7.65
C SER A 290 10.86 17.15 -8.83
N GLY A 291 11.27 18.30 -9.37
CA GLY A 291 10.55 18.98 -10.46
C GLY A 291 9.26 19.70 -10.06
N GLY A 292 8.70 19.42 -8.88
CA GLY A 292 7.50 20.07 -8.36
C GLY A 292 7.69 21.57 -8.05
N PRO A 293 6.61 22.37 -7.98
CA PRO A 293 6.67 23.80 -7.69
C PRO A 293 7.45 24.18 -6.42
N ALA A 294 7.24 23.47 -5.31
CA ALA A 294 7.92 23.71 -4.04
C ALA A 294 9.43 23.47 -4.15
N TRP A 295 9.84 22.43 -4.87
CA TRP A 295 11.24 22.11 -5.13
C TRP A 295 11.90 23.16 -6.04
N ARG A 296 11.24 23.55 -7.15
CA ARG A 296 11.73 24.59 -8.07
C ARG A 296 11.85 25.96 -7.38
N GLY A 297 10.92 26.27 -6.48
CA GLY A 297 10.90 27.53 -5.73
C GLY A 297 12.04 27.67 -4.72
N LYS A 298 12.62 26.57 -4.22
CA LYS A 298 13.74 26.55 -3.25
C LYS A 298 13.52 27.36 -1.96
N GLN A 299 12.27 27.68 -1.62
CA GLN A 299 11.91 28.42 -0.39
C GLN A 299 11.47 27.47 0.74
N LEU A 300 10.94 26.30 0.36
CA LEU A 300 10.57 25.22 1.26
C LEU A 300 11.67 24.18 1.34
N GLU A 301 11.78 23.53 2.49
CA GLU A 301 12.74 22.46 2.76
C GLU A 301 12.08 21.36 3.61
N SER A 302 12.67 20.17 3.63
CA SER A 302 12.23 19.09 4.54
C SER A 302 12.38 19.54 6.00
N GLY A 303 11.38 19.23 6.83
CA GLY A 303 11.29 19.65 8.23
C GLY A 303 10.58 20.99 8.46
N ASP A 304 10.23 21.74 7.42
CA ASP A 304 9.40 22.95 7.55
C ASP A 304 7.99 22.60 8.04
N VAL A 305 7.42 23.44 8.91
CA VAL A 305 6.09 23.25 9.49
C VAL A 305 5.10 24.25 8.93
N ILE A 306 3.99 23.77 8.37
CA ILE A 306 2.91 24.60 7.82
C ILE A 306 1.97 25.02 8.95
N LEU A 307 1.88 26.33 9.18
CA LEU A 307 1.03 26.92 10.22
C LEU A 307 -0.28 27.46 9.66
N LYS A 308 -0.26 28.09 8.48
CA LYS A 308 -1.45 28.65 7.83
C LYS A 308 -1.44 28.44 6.33
N VAL A 309 -2.63 28.32 5.74
CA VAL A 309 -2.83 28.19 4.29
C VAL A 309 -3.82 29.26 3.82
N ALA A 310 -3.45 30.03 2.80
CA ALA A 310 -4.33 31.01 2.16
C ALA A 310 -4.51 30.69 0.67
N GLN A 311 -5.73 30.83 0.16
CA GLN A 311 -6.05 30.70 -1.27
C GLN A 311 -5.87 32.05 -1.95
N ALA A 312 -4.87 32.19 -2.83
CA ALA A 312 -4.50 33.49 -3.43
C ALA A 312 -4.52 34.62 -2.38
N ASP A 313 -5.25 35.72 -2.63
CA ASP A 313 -5.38 36.87 -1.74
C ASP A 313 -6.34 36.67 -0.54
N GLY A 314 -6.95 35.49 -0.40
CA GLY A 314 -7.84 35.17 0.71
C GLY A 314 -7.17 35.20 2.09
N GLU A 315 -7.99 35.23 3.14
CA GLU A 315 -7.49 35.23 4.51
C GLU A 315 -6.75 33.91 4.85
N PRO A 316 -5.56 33.98 5.47
CA PRO A 316 -4.85 32.78 5.92
C PRO A 316 -5.62 32.02 6.99
N VAL A 317 -5.93 30.76 6.69
CA VAL A 317 -6.59 29.84 7.63
C VAL A 317 -5.54 29.12 8.45
N ASP A 318 -5.67 29.15 9.77
CA ASP A 318 -4.84 28.36 10.68
C ASP A 318 -5.11 26.86 10.49
N VAL A 319 -4.05 26.08 10.31
CA VAL A 319 -4.12 24.63 10.07
C VAL A 319 -3.51 23.82 11.22
N VAL A 320 -3.10 24.45 12.32
CA VAL A 320 -2.60 23.75 13.50
C VAL A 320 -3.74 22.97 14.16
N GLY A 321 -3.49 21.69 14.45
CA GLY A 321 -4.45 20.74 15.00
C GLY A 321 -5.44 20.17 13.97
N MET A 322 -5.42 20.66 12.73
CA MET A 322 -6.30 20.19 11.66
C MET A 322 -5.93 18.76 11.23
N ARG A 323 -6.88 18.03 10.63
CA ARG A 323 -6.60 16.72 10.01
C ARG A 323 -5.67 16.91 8.83
N LEU A 324 -4.73 15.97 8.63
CA LEU A 324 -3.78 16.05 7.51
C LEU A 324 -4.50 16.15 6.17
N ASP A 325 -5.57 15.37 5.96
CA ASP A 325 -6.33 15.38 4.71
C ASP A 325 -7.01 16.73 4.43
N ASP A 326 -7.51 17.42 5.46
CA ASP A 326 -8.09 18.75 5.31
C ASP A 326 -7.03 19.80 4.97
N VAL A 327 -5.83 19.68 5.54
CA VAL A 327 -4.68 20.54 5.19
C VAL A 327 -4.25 20.29 3.75
N VAL A 328 -4.14 19.01 3.35
CA VAL A 328 -3.80 18.61 1.97
C VAL A 328 -4.83 19.16 0.99
N LYS A 329 -6.14 19.04 1.25
CA LYS A 329 -7.21 19.61 0.42
C LYS A 329 -7.08 21.11 0.22
N LYS A 330 -6.64 21.85 1.25
CA LYS A 330 -6.40 23.30 1.14
C LYS A 330 -5.14 23.62 0.34
N ILE A 331 -4.10 22.79 0.44
CA ILE A 331 -2.83 23.02 -0.26
C ILE A 331 -2.93 22.63 -1.73
N LYS A 332 -3.63 21.54 -2.05
CA LYS A 332 -3.96 21.15 -3.42
C LYS A 332 -4.89 22.17 -4.06
N GLY A 333 -4.97 22.10 -5.38
CA GLY A 333 -5.83 22.96 -6.19
C GLY A 333 -5.39 22.96 -7.64
N PRO A 334 -6.21 23.53 -8.53
CA PRO A 334 -5.98 23.46 -9.96
C PRO A 334 -4.64 24.04 -10.36
N LYS A 335 -4.01 23.47 -11.39
CA LYS A 335 -2.82 24.03 -12.03
C LYS A 335 -2.98 25.52 -12.35
N GLY A 336 -1.94 26.30 -12.10
CA GLY A 336 -1.88 27.74 -12.32
C GLY A 336 -2.48 28.59 -11.21
N THR A 337 -3.17 28.00 -10.23
CA THR A 337 -3.70 28.74 -9.08
C THR A 337 -2.63 29.00 -8.02
N GLU A 338 -2.79 30.10 -7.28
CA GLU A 338 -1.84 30.49 -6.22
C GLU A 338 -2.26 29.98 -4.85
N VAL A 339 -1.28 29.49 -4.07
CA VAL A 339 -1.42 29.20 -2.64
C VAL A 339 -0.30 29.90 -1.85
N ARG A 340 -0.66 30.49 -0.71
CA ARG A 340 0.31 31.08 0.22
C ARG A 340 0.36 30.27 1.49
N LEU A 341 1.56 29.84 1.86
CA LEU A 341 1.83 29.02 3.04
C LEU A 341 2.58 29.87 4.06
N THR A 342 2.01 30.01 5.26
CA THR A 342 2.77 30.52 6.41
C THR A 342 3.48 29.35 7.04
N VAL A 343 4.81 29.31 6.90
CA VAL A 343 5.64 28.19 7.38
C VAL A 343 6.57 28.65 8.49
N LYS A 344 6.80 27.76 9.46
CA LYS A 344 7.88 27.84 10.42
C LYS A 344 9.05 27.02 9.89
N LYS A 345 10.16 27.69 9.61
CA LYS A 345 11.42 27.09 9.17
C LYS A 345 12.08 26.32 10.31
N THR A 346 13.01 25.43 9.96
CA THR A 346 13.80 24.64 10.93
C THR A 346 14.63 25.50 11.89
N ASP A 347 15.03 26.70 11.47
CA ASP A 347 15.70 27.71 12.31
C ASP A 347 14.76 28.48 13.27
N GLY A 348 13.45 28.19 13.20
CA GLY A 348 12.40 28.81 14.01
C GLY A 348 11.80 30.07 13.42
N THR A 349 12.31 30.60 12.30
CA THR A 349 11.75 31.79 11.63
C THR A 349 10.41 31.46 10.97
N ILE A 350 9.50 32.44 10.92
CA ILE A 350 8.21 32.30 10.24
C ILE A 350 8.26 33.11 8.95
N LYS A 351 7.91 32.47 7.84
CA LYS A 351 7.88 33.09 6.50
C LYS A 351 6.57 32.78 5.80
N VAL A 352 6.12 33.71 4.97
CA VAL A 352 5.01 33.47 4.03
C VAL A 352 5.62 33.18 2.67
N ILE A 353 5.30 32.01 2.12
CA ILE A 353 5.83 31.51 0.85
C ILE A 353 4.66 31.37 -0.12
N THR A 354 4.77 32.04 -1.25
CA THR A 354 3.80 31.95 -2.35
C THR A 354 4.24 30.89 -3.35
N ILE A 355 3.34 29.98 -3.71
CA ILE A 355 3.59 28.91 -4.67
C ILE A 355 2.45 28.90 -5.70
N ILE A 356 2.82 28.89 -6.97
CA ILE A 356 1.89 28.60 -8.07
C ILE A 356 1.81 27.10 -8.23
N ARG A 357 0.60 26.55 -8.13
CA ARG A 357 0.35 25.12 -8.28
C ARG A 357 0.62 24.69 -9.72
N ASP A 358 1.16 23.50 -9.88
CA ASP A 358 1.40 22.88 -11.19
C ASP A 358 1.10 21.39 -11.12
N GLU A 359 1.08 20.76 -12.28
CA GLU A 359 1.10 19.30 -12.39
C GLU A 359 2.48 18.81 -11.93
N VAL A 360 2.47 17.79 -11.06
CA VAL A 360 3.68 17.18 -10.50
C VAL A 360 3.65 15.69 -10.78
N GLU A 361 4.71 15.23 -11.43
CA GLU A 361 4.95 13.83 -11.73
C GLU A 361 5.79 13.20 -10.61
N ILE A 362 5.36 12.04 -10.12
CA ILE A 362 6.10 11.27 -9.11
C ILE A 362 6.97 10.25 -9.83
N GLU A 363 8.18 10.63 -10.24
CA GLU A 363 9.04 9.78 -11.09
C GLU A 363 9.27 8.34 -10.58
N GLU A 364 9.23 8.10 -9.26
CA GLU A 364 9.36 6.74 -8.72
C GLU A 364 8.17 5.82 -9.01
N THR A 365 7.02 6.33 -9.46
CA THR A 365 5.89 5.50 -9.91
C THR A 365 6.06 4.98 -11.33
N TYR A 366 7.00 5.54 -12.09
CA TYR A 366 7.21 5.23 -13.49
C TYR A 366 8.32 4.21 -13.71
N VAL A 367 8.34 3.65 -14.91
CA VAL A 367 9.37 2.69 -15.32
C VAL A 367 10.76 3.32 -15.28
N LYS A 368 11.75 2.55 -14.86
CA LYS A 368 13.17 2.92 -14.89
C LYS A 368 14.01 1.76 -15.40
N SER A 369 15.15 2.08 -16.01
CA SER A 369 16.03 1.07 -16.56
C SER A 369 17.50 1.25 -16.14
N SER A 370 18.23 0.13 -16.12
CA SER A 370 19.65 0.06 -15.81
C SER A 370 20.33 -0.89 -16.80
N VAL A 371 21.62 -0.68 -17.04
CA VAL A 371 22.47 -1.61 -17.81
C VAL A 371 23.50 -2.28 -16.91
N VAL A 372 23.89 -3.49 -17.30
CA VAL A 372 24.90 -4.30 -16.61
C VAL A 372 25.70 -5.10 -17.63
N GLU A 373 26.99 -5.31 -17.39
CA GLU A 373 27.87 -6.09 -18.27
C GLU A 373 28.30 -7.41 -17.61
N LYS A 374 28.31 -8.49 -18.41
CA LYS A 374 28.81 -9.80 -18.00
C LYS A 374 29.38 -10.55 -19.21
N ASP A 375 30.58 -11.11 -19.05
CA ASP A 375 31.28 -11.94 -20.06
C ASP A 375 31.38 -11.27 -21.45
N GLY A 376 31.47 -9.93 -21.50
CA GLY A 376 31.51 -9.15 -22.74
C GLY A 376 30.14 -8.90 -23.38
N PHE A 377 29.05 -9.30 -22.74
CA PHE A 377 27.67 -8.99 -23.12
C PHE A 377 27.08 -7.93 -22.20
N LYS A 378 26.28 -7.01 -22.76
CA LYS A 378 25.52 -5.99 -22.03
C LYS A 378 24.06 -6.41 -21.92
N TYR A 379 23.48 -6.32 -20.73
CA TYR A 379 22.10 -6.65 -20.44
C TYR A 379 21.36 -5.42 -19.90
N GLY A 380 20.09 -5.30 -20.26
CA GLY A 380 19.18 -4.28 -19.76
C GLY A 380 18.27 -4.83 -18.68
N ILE A 381 17.99 -4.01 -17.66
CA ILE A 381 17.01 -4.32 -16.62
C ILE A 381 15.97 -3.21 -16.67
N ILE A 382 14.72 -3.58 -16.86
CA ILE A 382 13.57 -2.69 -16.80
C ILE A 382 12.82 -3.04 -15.52
N TYR A 383 12.69 -2.08 -14.61
CA TYR A 383 11.84 -2.21 -13.43
C TYR A 383 10.54 -1.46 -13.68
N LEU A 384 9.43 -2.19 -13.68
CA LEU A 384 8.08 -1.64 -13.86
C LEU A 384 7.32 -1.71 -12.53
N PRO A 385 7.19 -0.59 -11.79
CA PRO A 385 6.52 -0.59 -10.49
C PRO A 385 5.02 -0.84 -10.59
N LYS A 386 4.38 -0.34 -11.66
CA LYS A 386 2.93 -0.42 -11.87
C LYS A 386 2.57 -0.30 -13.35
N PHE A 387 1.42 -0.85 -13.74
CA PHE A 387 0.83 -0.63 -15.07
C PHE A 387 0.02 0.67 -15.08
N TYR A 388 0.70 1.81 -14.92
CA TYR A 388 0.09 3.14 -14.79
C TYR A 388 -0.54 3.64 -16.10
N ILE A 389 -1.64 4.38 -15.95
CA ILE A 389 -2.37 5.08 -17.01
C ILE A 389 -3.16 6.25 -16.39
N ASP A 390 -3.32 7.31 -17.17
CA ASP A 390 -4.34 8.33 -16.90
C ASP A 390 -5.65 7.94 -17.61
N PHE A 391 -6.73 7.75 -16.85
CA PHE A 391 -8.02 7.35 -17.41
C PHE A 391 -8.77 8.52 -18.05
N GLU A 392 -8.44 9.76 -17.69
CA GLU A 392 -9.09 10.97 -18.18
C GLU A 392 -8.39 11.54 -19.43
N ASP A 393 -7.06 11.35 -19.55
CA ASP A 393 -6.28 11.80 -20.71
C ASP A 393 -5.49 10.67 -21.39
N GLN A 394 -5.98 10.21 -22.54
CA GLN A 394 -5.34 9.17 -23.34
C GLN A 394 -3.97 9.59 -23.93
N ASN A 395 -3.71 10.89 -24.05
CA ASN A 395 -2.43 11.41 -24.53
C ASN A 395 -1.39 11.53 -23.42
N SER A 396 -1.80 11.38 -22.17
CA SER A 396 -0.91 11.40 -21.01
C SER A 396 0.12 10.27 -21.06
N ARG A 397 1.10 10.37 -20.17
CA ARG A 397 2.16 9.39 -19.97
C ARG A 397 1.54 8.06 -19.50
N ASP A 398 1.95 6.94 -20.07
CA ASP A 398 1.48 5.61 -19.67
C ASP A 398 2.60 4.57 -19.73
N ALA A 399 2.39 3.46 -19.02
CA ALA A 399 3.41 2.42 -18.87
C ALA A 399 3.80 1.77 -20.21
N GLY A 400 2.87 1.64 -21.17
CA GLY A 400 3.16 1.05 -22.48
C GLY A 400 4.10 1.92 -23.29
N LYS A 401 3.80 3.22 -23.38
CA LYS A 401 4.65 4.21 -24.06
C LYS A 401 6.04 4.28 -23.43
N ASP A 402 6.12 4.35 -22.11
CA ASP A 402 7.40 4.51 -21.43
C ASP A 402 8.28 3.25 -21.51
N VAL A 403 7.69 2.05 -21.36
CA VAL A 403 8.46 0.80 -21.54
C VAL A 403 9.00 0.70 -22.97
N ALA A 404 8.22 1.08 -23.99
CA ALA A 404 8.70 1.13 -25.36
C ALA A 404 9.90 2.09 -25.54
N ILE A 405 9.85 3.26 -24.90
CA ILE A 405 10.97 4.22 -24.87
C ILE A 405 12.20 3.60 -24.21
N GLU A 406 12.04 2.95 -23.06
CA GLU A 406 13.15 2.29 -22.35
C GLU A 406 13.76 1.13 -23.17
N VAL A 407 12.93 0.31 -23.81
CA VAL A 407 13.41 -0.75 -24.72
C VAL A 407 14.24 -0.15 -25.86
N GLU A 408 13.78 0.93 -26.48
CA GLU A 408 14.52 1.59 -27.56
C GLU A 408 15.83 2.24 -27.08
N ARG A 409 15.83 2.81 -25.86
CA ARG A 409 17.06 3.34 -25.23
C ARG A 409 18.06 2.22 -24.95
N LEU A 410 17.62 1.11 -24.39
CA LEU A 410 18.47 -0.06 -24.13
C LEU A 410 19.04 -0.66 -25.43
N LYS A 411 18.24 -0.71 -26.51
CA LYS A 411 18.73 -1.14 -27.83
C LYS A 411 19.85 -0.24 -28.36
N LYS A 412 19.73 1.08 -28.20
CA LYS A 412 20.78 2.04 -28.59
C LYS A 412 22.06 1.85 -27.77
N GLU A 413 21.94 1.41 -26.52
CA GLU A 413 23.08 1.03 -25.68
C GLU A 413 23.73 -0.31 -26.08
N GLY A 414 23.16 -1.03 -27.05
CA GLY A 414 23.67 -2.30 -27.54
C GLY A 414 23.43 -3.46 -26.57
N VAL A 415 22.38 -3.40 -25.75
CA VAL A 415 22.04 -4.56 -24.89
C VAL A 415 21.64 -5.75 -25.74
N GLN A 416 21.91 -6.94 -25.22
CA GLN A 416 21.72 -8.21 -25.89
C GLN A 416 20.66 -9.07 -25.18
N GLY A 417 20.25 -8.72 -23.97
CA GLY A 417 19.15 -9.36 -23.24
C GLY A 417 18.43 -8.35 -22.36
N ILE A 418 17.13 -8.56 -22.12
CA ILE A 418 16.34 -7.71 -21.22
C ILE A 418 15.77 -8.56 -20.08
N VAL A 419 15.94 -8.07 -18.85
CA VAL A 419 15.16 -8.50 -17.68
C VAL A 419 14.01 -7.51 -17.51
N MET A 420 12.78 -8.02 -17.49
CA MET A 420 11.57 -7.27 -17.13
C MET A 420 11.19 -7.64 -15.69
N ASP A 421 11.45 -6.74 -14.75
CA ASP A 421 11.16 -6.93 -13.33
C ASP A 421 9.79 -6.34 -12.97
N VAL A 422 8.85 -7.23 -12.67
CA VAL A 422 7.49 -6.91 -12.20
C VAL A 422 7.23 -7.51 -10.81
N ARG A 423 8.29 -7.78 -10.04
CA ARG A 423 8.15 -8.12 -8.61
C ARG A 423 7.52 -6.97 -7.85
N ASP A 424 6.66 -7.30 -6.89
CA ASP A 424 5.91 -6.34 -6.07
C ASP A 424 4.95 -5.43 -6.87
N ASN A 425 4.70 -5.75 -8.15
CA ASN A 425 3.77 -5.02 -9.00
C ASN A 425 2.37 -5.66 -8.95
N GLY A 426 1.46 -5.01 -8.20
CA GLY A 426 0.06 -5.44 -8.05
C GLY A 426 -0.84 -5.25 -9.29
N GLY A 427 -0.27 -4.83 -10.43
CA GLY A 427 -0.96 -4.68 -11.70
C GLY A 427 -1.32 -3.22 -12.04
N GLY A 428 -2.45 -3.04 -12.73
CA GLY A 428 -2.91 -1.74 -13.20
C GLY A 428 -3.77 -1.88 -14.45
N SER A 429 -3.51 -1.06 -15.46
CA SER A 429 -4.36 -1.00 -16.66
C SER A 429 -4.22 -2.23 -17.55
N LEU A 430 -5.36 -2.80 -17.94
CA LEU A 430 -5.44 -3.89 -18.92
C LEU A 430 -4.94 -3.45 -20.31
N LYS A 431 -5.12 -2.18 -20.65
CA LYS A 431 -4.64 -1.62 -21.93
C LYS A 431 -3.12 -1.64 -21.98
N THR A 432 -2.46 -1.13 -20.94
CA THR A 432 -0.99 -0.97 -20.97
C THR A 432 -0.27 -2.31 -20.94
N VAL A 433 -0.83 -3.36 -20.32
CA VAL A 433 -0.23 -4.70 -20.42
C VAL A 433 -0.30 -5.27 -21.84
N VAL A 434 -1.39 -5.04 -22.58
CA VAL A 434 -1.49 -5.44 -23.99
C VAL A 434 -0.42 -4.72 -24.81
N ASP A 435 -0.29 -3.40 -24.60
CA ASP A 435 0.72 -2.58 -25.29
C ASP A 435 2.16 -3.04 -24.97
N ILE A 436 2.45 -3.38 -23.70
CA ILE A 436 3.77 -3.86 -23.26
C ILE A 436 4.08 -5.26 -23.81
N ALA A 437 3.11 -6.18 -23.78
CA ALA A 437 3.31 -7.53 -24.28
C ALA A 437 3.59 -7.53 -25.80
N GLY A 438 2.93 -6.64 -26.54
CA GLY A 438 3.16 -6.43 -27.97
C GLY A 438 4.58 -5.99 -28.34
N LEU A 439 5.31 -5.36 -27.43
CA LEU A 439 6.73 -5.01 -27.66
C LEU A 439 7.63 -6.24 -27.90
N PHE A 440 7.19 -7.40 -27.39
CA PHE A 440 7.98 -8.63 -27.36
C PHE A 440 7.45 -9.72 -28.30
N ILE A 441 6.23 -9.64 -28.81
CA ILE A 441 5.65 -10.64 -29.72
C ILE A 441 5.35 -10.01 -31.08
N GLU A 442 5.12 -10.83 -32.12
CA GLU A 442 4.82 -10.32 -33.47
C GLU A 442 3.41 -9.77 -33.58
N GLN A 443 2.41 -10.64 -33.54
CA GLN A 443 0.99 -10.27 -33.57
C GLN A 443 0.22 -11.45 -32.99
N GLY A 444 -0.77 -11.18 -32.15
CA GLY A 444 -1.60 -12.26 -31.60
C GLY A 444 -2.37 -11.87 -30.36
N PRO A 445 -3.18 -12.81 -29.83
CA PRO A 445 -3.91 -12.60 -28.59
C PRO A 445 -2.93 -12.45 -27.41
N ILE A 446 -3.23 -11.55 -26.48
CA ILE A 446 -2.47 -11.40 -25.22
C ILE A 446 -3.25 -11.98 -24.05
N VAL A 447 -4.55 -11.74 -24.02
CA VAL A 447 -5.43 -12.12 -22.92
C VAL A 447 -6.85 -12.25 -23.42
N GLN A 448 -7.61 -13.17 -22.82
CA GLN A 448 -9.04 -13.31 -23.06
C GLN A 448 -9.81 -12.82 -21.83
N ILE A 449 -10.89 -12.09 -22.04
CA ILE A 449 -11.79 -11.62 -20.99
C ILE A 449 -13.19 -12.17 -21.19
N LYS A 450 -13.88 -12.44 -20.09
CA LYS A 450 -15.27 -12.91 -20.08
C LYS A 450 -16.08 -12.03 -19.14
N SER A 451 -17.16 -11.44 -19.63
CA SER A 451 -18.09 -10.66 -18.81
C SER A 451 -19.13 -11.53 -18.11
N ALA A 452 -19.84 -10.95 -17.13
CA ALA A 452 -20.97 -11.58 -16.45
C ALA A 452 -22.02 -12.16 -17.42
N ALA A 453 -22.29 -11.42 -18.51
CA ALA A 453 -23.23 -11.81 -19.57
C ALA A 453 -22.72 -12.97 -20.46
N GLY A 454 -21.54 -13.53 -20.17
CA GLY A 454 -20.95 -14.64 -20.92
C GLY A 454 -20.26 -14.24 -22.21
N LYS A 455 -20.23 -12.95 -22.56
CA LYS A 455 -19.53 -12.44 -23.74
C LYS A 455 -18.01 -12.64 -23.54
N LYS A 456 -17.41 -13.43 -24.43
CA LYS A 456 -15.97 -13.61 -24.53
C LYS A 456 -15.39 -12.56 -25.48
N GLU A 457 -14.28 -11.96 -25.10
CA GLU A 457 -13.51 -11.03 -25.93
C GLU A 457 -12.03 -11.37 -25.79
N VAL A 458 -11.30 -11.25 -26.90
CA VAL A 458 -9.86 -11.51 -26.94
C VAL A 458 -9.18 -10.18 -27.26
N LEU A 459 -8.27 -9.77 -26.39
CA LEU A 459 -7.46 -8.58 -26.59
C LEU A 459 -6.19 -8.97 -27.33
N TYR A 460 -5.97 -8.31 -28.46
CA TYR A 460 -4.86 -8.56 -29.37
C TYR A 460 -3.87 -7.42 -29.35
N ASP A 461 -2.59 -7.76 -29.49
CA ASP A 461 -1.67 -6.83 -30.11
C ASP A 461 -1.95 -6.77 -31.61
N ARG A 462 -2.06 -5.55 -32.13
CA ARG A 462 -2.39 -5.27 -33.54
C ARG A 462 -1.20 -4.74 -34.32
N ASP A 463 -0.14 -4.30 -33.64
CA ASP A 463 1.09 -3.87 -34.31
C ASP A 463 1.94 -5.10 -34.61
N ALA A 464 2.36 -5.27 -35.87
CA ALA A 464 3.24 -6.38 -36.24
C ALA A 464 4.71 -6.13 -35.84
N LYS A 465 5.03 -4.93 -35.34
CA LYS A 465 6.38 -4.50 -35.02
C LYS A 465 6.83 -5.04 -33.67
N VAL A 466 7.59 -6.13 -33.71
CA VAL A 466 8.40 -6.57 -32.58
C VAL A 466 9.47 -5.52 -32.27
N GLN A 467 9.39 -4.86 -31.12
CA GLN A 467 10.41 -3.88 -30.72
C GLN A 467 11.67 -4.54 -30.17
N TRP A 468 11.50 -5.66 -29.47
CA TRP A 468 12.59 -6.48 -28.93
C TRP A 468 12.39 -7.95 -29.27
N ASP A 469 13.32 -8.55 -30.03
CA ASP A 469 13.31 -9.96 -30.41
C ASP A 469 14.46 -10.77 -29.77
N GLY A 470 15.30 -10.13 -28.96
CA GLY A 470 16.38 -10.79 -28.20
C GLY A 470 15.90 -11.56 -26.96
N PRO A 471 16.80 -12.25 -26.24
CA PRO A 471 16.52 -12.92 -24.97
C PRO A 471 15.75 -12.04 -23.98
N LEU A 472 14.74 -12.63 -23.33
CA LEU A 472 13.85 -11.99 -22.36
C LEU A 472 13.68 -12.89 -21.14
N VAL A 473 13.82 -12.28 -19.96
CA VAL A 473 13.48 -12.89 -18.67
C VAL A 473 12.46 -11.99 -17.98
N VAL A 474 11.38 -12.57 -17.45
CA VAL A 474 10.36 -11.85 -16.67
C VAL A 474 10.46 -12.31 -15.22
N MET A 475 10.65 -11.36 -14.30
CA MET A 475 10.73 -11.65 -12.87
C MET A 475 9.40 -11.38 -12.19
N ILE A 476 8.89 -12.37 -11.45
CA ILE A 476 7.64 -12.28 -10.68
C ILE A 476 7.86 -12.68 -9.22
N ASN A 477 6.97 -12.25 -8.34
CA ASN A 477 6.88 -12.82 -6.99
C ASN A 477 5.42 -13.01 -6.56
N GLU A 478 5.21 -13.49 -5.32
CA GLU A 478 3.88 -13.67 -4.72
C GLU A 478 3.04 -12.37 -4.67
N PHE A 479 3.65 -11.19 -4.86
CA PHE A 479 2.95 -9.90 -4.94
C PHE A 479 2.73 -9.39 -6.38
N SER A 480 3.29 -10.07 -7.39
CA SER A 480 2.97 -9.80 -8.79
C SER A 480 1.52 -10.23 -9.08
N ALA A 481 0.66 -9.28 -9.41
CA ALA A 481 -0.78 -9.56 -9.58
C ALA A 481 -1.37 -8.95 -10.86
N SER A 482 -2.51 -9.47 -11.31
CA SER A 482 -3.34 -8.91 -12.39
C SER A 482 -2.54 -8.69 -13.69
N ALA A 483 -2.33 -7.43 -14.12
CA ALA A 483 -1.56 -7.11 -15.33
C ALA A 483 -0.14 -7.74 -15.35
N SER A 484 0.55 -7.85 -14.21
CA SER A 484 1.84 -8.54 -14.12
C SER A 484 1.72 -10.02 -14.49
N GLU A 485 0.63 -10.66 -14.07
CA GLU A 485 0.33 -12.07 -14.36
C GLU A 485 -0.08 -12.26 -15.81
N ILE A 486 -0.82 -11.32 -16.39
CA ILE A 486 -1.15 -11.32 -17.83
C ILE A 486 0.13 -11.25 -18.66
N LEU A 487 1.05 -10.34 -18.32
CA LEU A 487 2.33 -10.21 -19.03
C LEU A 487 3.15 -11.51 -18.93
N ALA A 488 3.36 -12.02 -17.71
CA ALA A 488 4.15 -13.23 -17.50
C ALA A 488 3.51 -14.46 -18.17
N ALA A 489 2.18 -14.61 -18.09
CA ALA A 489 1.45 -15.69 -18.73
C ALA A 489 1.55 -15.64 -20.25
N ALA A 490 1.38 -14.46 -20.86
CA ALA A 490 1.52 -14.28 -22.29
C ALA A 490 2.93 -14.65 -22.76
N ILE A 491 3.97 -14.12 -22.11
CA ILE A 491 5.36 -14.43 -22.43
C ILE A 491 5.65 -15.93 -22.30
N GLN A 492 5.10 -16.61 -21.28
CA GLN A 492 5.24 -18.05 -21.09
C GLN A 492 4.47 -18.86 -22.15
N ASP A 493 3.22 -18.50 -22.44
CA ASP A 493 2.37 -19.23 -23.40
C ASP A 493 2.90 -19.14 -24.83
N TYR A 494 3.46 -17.99 -25.22
CA TYR A 494 4.16 -17.81 -26.48
C TYR A 494 5.53 -18.49 -26.52
N LYS A 495 6.06 -18.95 -25.38
CA LYS A 495 7.47 -19.35 -25.22
C LYS A 495 8.42 -18.22 -25.68
N ARG A 496 8.09 -16.98 -25.34
CA ARG A 496 8.86 -15.79 -25.75
C ARG A 496 10.03 -15.52 -24.81
N GLY A 497 9.91 -15.87 -23.54
CA GLY A 497 10.93 -15.64 -22.52
C GLY A 497 10.77 -16.60 -21.35
N VAL A 498 11.70 -16.52 -20.39
CA VAL A 498 11.67 -17.36 -19.19
C VAL A 498 11.08 -16.56 -18.03
N VAL A 499 10.12 -17.14 -17.32
CA VAL A 499 9.55 -16.57 -16.08
C VAL A 499 10.28 -17.14 -14.87
N ILE A 500 10.81 -16.26 -14.03
CA ILE A 500 11.61 -16.59 -12.84
C ILE A 500 11.07 -15.87 -11.60
N GLY A 501 11.22 -16.48 -10.43
CA GLY A 501 10.99 -15.83 -9.14
C GLY A 501 10.29 -16.75 -8.17
N SER A 502 9.28 -16.27 -7.44
CA SER A 502 8.50 -17.11 -6.51
C SER A 502 7.91 -18.34 -7.20
N LYS A 503 7.49 -19.34 -6.41
CA LYS A 503 6.87 -20.57 -6.96
C LYS A 503 5.72 -20.26 -7.92
N GLN A 504 4.94 -19.24 -7.60
CA GLN A 504 3.88 -18.69 -8.44
C GLN A 504 3.67 -17.21 -8.08
N SER A 505 2.90 -16.52 -8.92
CA SER A 505 2.41 -15.16 -8.65
C SER A 505 1.17 -15.16 -7.74
N TYR A 506 0.63 -13.97 -7.45
CA TYR A 506 -0.45 -13.73 -6.50
C TYR A 506 -1.72 -14.56 -6.73
N GLY A 507 -2.13 -14.75 -7.99
CA GLY A 507 -3.30 -15.54 -8.36
C GLY A 507 -4.56 -14.73 -8.64
N LYS A 508 -4.44 -13.47 -9.07
CA LYS A 508 -5.62 -12.68 -9.44
C LYS A 508 -6.02 -12.98 -10.87
N GLY A 509 -7.32 -13.21 -11.10
CA GLY A 509 -7.90 -13.52 -12.42
C GLY A 509 -9.17 -12.71 -12.74
N THR A 510 -9.36 -11.59 -12.04
CA THR A 510 -10.53 -10.71 -12.15
C THR A 510 -10.13 -9.30 -12.60
N VAL A 511 -11.04 -8.64 -13.32
CA VAL A 511 -10.90 -7.25 -13.77
C VAL A 511 -11.95 -6.40 -13.07
N GLN A 512 -11.51 -5.28 -12.51
CA GLN A 512 -12.39 -4.33 -11.83
C GLN A 512 -12.53 -3.05 -12.64
N ASN A 513 -13.74 -2.49 -12.63
CA ASN A 513 -14.01 -1.15 -13.12
C ASN A 513 -14.30 -0.24 -11.93
N VAL A 514 -13.85 1.01 -12.01
CA VAL A 514 -14.18 2.05 -11.04
C VAL A 514 -15.33 2.88 -11.62
N ILE A 515 -16.47 2.81 -10.95
CA ILE A 515 -17.73 3.42 -11.37
C ILE A 515 -17.98 4.62 -10.45
N ASP A 516 -17.93 5.82 -10.99
CA ASP A 516 -18.28 7.05 -10.25
C ASP A 516 -19.76 6.99 -9.83
N LEU A 517 -20.04 7.10 -8.53
CA LEU A 517 -21.42 7.02 -8.02
C LEU A 517 -22.21 8.31 -8.29
N ASN A 518 -21.52 9.43 -8.50
CA ASN A 518 -22.14 10.71 -8.81
C ASN A 518 -22.91 10.68 -10.14
N GLN A 519 -22.57 9.78 -11.07
CA GLN A 519 -23.25 9.68 -12.37
C GLN A 519 -24.70 9.19 -12.29
N PHE A 520 -25.09 8.54 -11.18
CA PHE A 520 -26.43 7.99 -10.98
C PHE A 520 -27.39 8.97 -10.30
N VAL A 521 -26.89 10.10 -9.80
CA VAL A 521 -27.68 11.10 -9.08
C VAL A 521 -27.76 12.38 -9.88
N ARG A 522 -28.98 12.88 -10.09
CA ARG A 522 -29.20 14.16 -10.77
C ARG A 522 -29.17 15.30 -9.76
N GLY A 523 -28.21 16.20 -9.91
CA GLY A 523 -28.02 17.33 -9.00
C GLY A 523 -27.15 16.95 -7.80
N SER A 524 -26.21 17.83 -7.45
CA SER A 524 -25.20 17.59 -6.41
C SER A 524 -25.73 17.82 -4.99
N THR A 525 -26.93 17.33 -4.68
CA THR A 525 -27.64 17.63 -3.42
C THR A 525 -26.85 17.16 -2.19
N TYR A 526 -26.11 16.06 -2.31
CA TYR A 526 -25.38 15.42 -1.20
C TYR A 526 -23.85 15.54 -1.31
N GLY A 527 -23.36 16.39 -2.21
CA GLY A 527 -21.93 16.51 -2.53
C GLY A 527 -21.38 15.29 -3.25
N ASP A 528 -20.07 15.08 -3.16
CA ASP A 528 -19.38 13.95 -3.79
C ASP A 528 -19.68 12.63 -3.05
N LEU A 529 -20.16 11.65 -3.80
CA LEU A 529 -20.52 10.30 -3.35
C LEU A 529 -19.38 9.29 -3.53
N GLY A 530 -18.24 9.68 -4.10
CA GLY A 530 -17.13 8.77 -4.36
C GLY A 530 -17.40 7.79 -5.50
N ALA A 531 -16.75 6.64 -5.45
CA ALA A 531 -16.81 5.64 -6.52
C ALA A 531 -16.89 4.21 -5.97
N LEU A 532 -17.50 3.32 -6.74
CA LEU A 532 -17.46 1.88 -6.47
C LEU A 532 -16.47 1.22 -7.42
N LYS A 533 -15.47 0.54 -6.88
CA LYS A 533 -14.65 -0.41 -7.61
C LYS A 533 -15.31 -1.78 -7.53
N THR A 534 -15.68 -2.37 -8.66
CA THR A 534 -16.41 -3.65 -8.71
C THR A 534 -15.86 -4.57 -9.79
N THR A 535 -15.84 -5.88 -9.53
CA THR A 535 -15.40 -6.86 -10.54
C THR A 535 -16.46 -7.02 -11.61
N THR A 536 -16.09 -6.77 -12.86
CA THR A 536 -17.02 -6.84 -14.01
C THR A 536 -16.72 -8.00 -14.95
N GLN A 537 -15.47 -8.50 -14.93
CA GLN A 537 -14.98 -9.53 -15.84
C GLN A 537 -13.99 -10.46 -15.15
N LYS A 538 -13.84 -11.66 -15.69
CA LYS A 538 -12.68 -12.53 -15.45
C LYS A 538 -11.75 -12.52 -16.65
N PHE A 539 -10.45 -12.63 -16.41
CA PHE A 539 -9.46 -12.79 -17.46
C PHE A 539 -8.82 -14.18 -17.46
N TYR A 540 -8.39 -14.59 -18.64
CA TYR A 540 -7.88 -15.91 -18.95
C TYR A 540 -6.66 -15.79 -19.85
N ARG A 541 -5.76 -16.74 -19.69
CA ARG A 541 -4.61 -16.96 -20.55
C ARG A 541 -5.05 -17.27 -21.98
N ILE A 542 -4.14 -17.09 -22.93
CA ILE A 542 -4.40 -17.44 -24.34
C ILE A 542 -4.56 -18.95 -24.53
N ASN A 543 -3.97 -19.76 -23.66
CA ASN A 543 -4.18 -21.21 -23.62
C ASN A 543 -5.54 -21.64 -23.00
N GLY A 544 -6.35 -20.66 -22.56
CA GLY A 544 -7.69 -20.84 -21.99
C GLY A 544 -7.75 -20.96 -20.46
N GLY A 545 -6.63 -21.27 -19.78
CA GLY A 545 -6.61 -21.36 -18.32
C GLY A 545 -6.74 -20.01 -17.61
N SER A 546 -7.31 -19.96 -16.41
CA SER A 546 -7.31 -18.75 -15.58
C SER A 546 -6.08 -18.67 -14.67
N THR A 547 -5.67 -17.46 -14.30
CA THR A 547 -4.71 -17.20 -13.20
C THR A 547 -5.38 -17.14 -11.84
N GLN A 548 -6.73 -17.11 -11.77
CA GLN A 548 -7.48 -16.99 -10.51
C GLN A 548 -7.09 -18.12 -9.53
N LEU A 549 -6.70 -17.80 -8.29
CA LEU A 549 -6.17 -18.69 -7.24
C LEU A 549 -4.81 -19.37 -7.55
N GLU A 550 -4.52 -19.69 -8.80
CA GLU A 550 -3.31 -20.44 -9.19
C GLU A 550 -2.10 -19.57 -9.54
N GLY A 551 -2.33 -18.35 -10.01
CA GLY A 551 -1.31 -17.46 -10.56
C GLY A 551 -0.60 -18.01 -11.79
N VAL A 552 0.55 -17.43 -12.09
CA VAL A 552 1.51 -17.88 -13.10
C VAL A 552 2.62 -18.61 -12.37
N LYS A 553 2.79 -19.90 -12.68
CA LYS A 553 3.89 -20.70 -12.15
C LYS A 553 5.18 -20.31 -12.85
N SER A 554 6.21 -19.98 -12.08
CA SER A 554 7.54 -19.68 -12.62
C SER A 554 8.13 -20.92 -13.30
N ASP A 555 8.78 -20.73 -14.46
CA ASP A 555 9.57 -21.79 -15.10
C ASP A 555 10.75 -22.20 -14.20
N ILE A 556 11.28 -21.21 -13.46
CA ILE A 556 12.36 -21.33 -12.49
C ILE A 556 11.87 -20.74 -11.17
N ALA A 557 11.45 -21.62 -10.25
CA ALA A 557 11.00 -21.25 -8.91
C ALA A 557 12.17 -21.12 -7.94
N ILE A 558 12.44 -19.90 -7.49
CA ILE A 558 13.45 -19.54 -6.50
C ILE A 558 12.80 -19.41 -5.13
N PRO A 559 13.38 -20.00 -4.06
CA PRO A 559 12.95 -19.73 -2.71
C PRO A 559 13.07 -18.23 -2.38
N ASP A 560 12.05 -17.68 -1.76
CA ASP A 560 12.04 -16.30 -1.29
C ASP A 560 11.56 -16.20 0.16
N LYS A 561 11.66 -14.99 0.70
CA LYS A 561 11.31 -14.68 2.09
C LYS A 561 9.81 -14.84 2.38
N TYR A 562 8.99 -14.85 1.35
CA TYR A 562 7.52 -14.90 1.38
C TYR A 562 6.97 -16.29 1.06
N ALA A 563 7.80 -17.25 0.68
CA ALA A 563 7.40 -18.57 0.17
C ALA A 563 6.48 -19.38 1.11
N TYR A 564 6.51 -19.09 2.41
CA TYR A 564 5.68 -19.74 3.44
C TYR A 564 4.58 -18.83 4.00
N LEU A 565 4.51 -17.56 3.57
CA LEU A 565 3.43 -16.67 3.98
C LEU A 565 2.17 -16.93 3.15
N LYS A 566 1.03 -16.96 3.82
CA LYS A 566 -0.30 -17.07 3.19
C LYS A 566 -0.77 -15.70 2.74
N MET A 567 -0.36 -15.28 1.55
CA MET A 567 -0.61 -13.93 1.03
C MET A 567 -1.10 -13.89 -0.41
N GLY A 568 -1.51 -15.02 -1.00
CA GLY A 568 -2.07 -15.04 -2.36
C GLY A 568 -3.60 -14.90 -2.38
N GLU A 569 -4.18 -14.72 -3.57
CA GLU A 569 -5.63 -14.71 -3.79
C GLU A 569 -6.31 -15.96 -3.19
N ARG A 570 -5.62 -17.10 -3.27
CA ARG A 570 -6.01 -18.40 -2.71
C ARG A 570 -6.19 -18.44 -1.20
N ASP A 571 -5.59 -17.50 -0.48
CA ASP A 571 -5.66 -17.41 0.98
C ASP A 571 -6.78 -16.45 1.44
N ILE A 572 -7.49 -15.80 0.51
CA ILE A 572 -8.53 -14.82 0.80
C ILE A 572 -9.91 -15.48 0.77
N GLU A 573 -10.74 -15.18 1.79
CA GLU A 573 -12.14 -15.62 1.81
C GLU A 573 -12.94 -15.03 0.64
N ASN A 574 -13.87 -15.81 0.08
CA ASN A 574 -14.76 -15.42 -1.04
C ASN A 574 -14.06 -15.05 -2.36
N ALA A 575 -12.78 -15.39 -2.54
CA ALA A 575 -12.15 -15.30 -3.85
C ALA A 575 -12.88 -16.19 -4.87
N MET A 576 -13.04 -15.70 -6.11
CA MET A 576 -13.75 -16.45 -7.15
C MET A 576 -13.02 -17.77 -7.46
N PRO A 577 -13.75 -18.84 -7.81
CA PRO A 577 -13.14 -20.11 -8.15
C PRO A 577 -12.32 -20.02 -9.45
N TRP A 578 -11.33 -20.89 -9.57
CA TRP A 578 -10.62 -21.14 -10.83
C TRP A 578 -11.55 -21.82 -11.84
N ASP A 579 -11.45 -21.43 -13.10
CA ASP A 579 -12.12 -22.07 -14.23
C ASP A 579 -11.28 -21.93 -15.52
N LYS A 580 -11.78 -22.54 -16.60
CA LYS A 580 -11.11 -22.57 -17.90
C LYS A 580 -12.09 -22.26 -19.02
N ILE A 581 -11.60 -21.59 -20.06
CA ILE A 581 -12.30 -21.40 -21.33
C ILE A 581 -11.50 -22.02 -22.48
N ASP A 582 -12.07 -21.96 -23.69
CA ASP A 582 -11.37 -22.38 -24.91
C ASP A 582 -10.10 -21.56 -25.12
N ALA A 583 -9.08 -22.19 -25.70
CA ALA A 583 -7.86 -21.48 -26.07
C ALA A 583 -8.14 -20.52 -27.25
N ALA A 584 -7.48 -19.37 -27.24
CA ALA A 584 -7.41 -18.51 -28.41
C ALA A 584 -6.51 -19.15 -29.48
N ASP A 585 -6.66 -18.72 -30.74
CA ASP A 585 -5.74 -19.12 -31.80
C ASP A 585 -4.47 -18.26 -31.75
N TYR A 586 -3.32 -18.91 -31.54
CA TYR A 586 -2.02 -18.25 -31.46
C TYR A 586 -0.91 -19.17 -31.94
N LYS A 587 0.20 -18.57 -32.39
CA LYS A 587 1.41 -19.29 -32.80
C LYS A 587 2.50 -19.06 -31.77
N ILE A 588 3.15 -20.15 -31.35
CA ILE A 588 4.32 -20.07 -30.49
C ILE A 588 5.48 -19.37 -31.21
N TRP A 589 6.30 -18.68 -30.44
CA TRP A 589 7.53 -18.07 -30.93
C TRP A 589 8.53 -19.15 -31.37
N ASP A 590 8.88 -19.17 -32.64
CA ASP A 590 9.69 -20.24 -33.26
C ASP A 590 11.18 -19.90 -33.38
N LYS A 591 11.60 -18.69 -33.02
CA LYS A 591 13.02 -18.32 -33.02
C LYS A 591 13.73 -19.07 -31.89
N GLN A 592 14.45 -20.11 -32.31
CA GLN A 592 15.38 -21.01 -31.61
C GLN A 592 15.65 -20.65 -30.13
N ASN A 593 15.12 -21.44 -29.18
CA ASN A 593 15.35 -21.22 -27.76
C ASN A 593 15.67 -22.54 -27.02
N ASN A 594 16.88 -22.62 -26.48
CA ASN A 594 17.33 -23.70 -25.61
C ASN A 594 16.77 -23.55 -24.17
N PHE A 595 15.48 -23.25 -24.03
CA PHE A 595 14.85 -23.00 -22.74
C PHE A 595 15.02 -24.16 -21.76
N ASP A 596 14.77 -25.39 -22.20
CA ASP A 596 14.85 -26.57 -21.32
C ASP A 596 16.27 -26.74 -20.75
N LEU A 597 17.29 -26.50 -21.57
CA LEU A 597 18.69 -26.56 -21.14
C LEU A 597 19.01 -25.41 -20.17
N THR A 598 18.59 -24.18 -20.49
CA THR A 598 18.79 -23.01 -19.62
C THR A 598 18.11 -23.19 -18.26
N ILE A 599 16.86 -23.65 -18.25
CA ILE A 599 16.10 -23.97 -17.04
C ILE A 599 16.84 -25.05 -16.22
N SER A 600 17.37 -26.08 -16.88
CA SER A 600 18.13 -27.15 -16.19
C SER A 600 19.44 -26.65 -15.59
N LYS A 601 20.18 -25.78 -16.28
CA LYS A 601 21.39 -25.12 -15.77
C LYS A 601 21.06 -24.24 -14.57
N SER A 602 20.02 -23.43 -14.66
CA SER A 602 19.55 -22.55 -13.58
C SER A 602 19.15 -23.34 -12.34
N LYS A 603 18.33 -24.40 -12.49
CA LYS A 603 17.96 -25.29 -11.38
C LYS A 603 19.18 -25.88 -10.69
N THR A 604 20.19 -26.30 -11.45
CA THR A 604 21.46 -26.79 -10.90
C THR A 604 22.21 -25.71 -10.13
N ARG A 605 22.29 -24.47 -10.66
CA ARG A 605 22.92 -23.35 -9.94
C ARG A 605 22.21 -23.07 -8.62
N MET A 606 20.89 -23.02 -8.65
CA MET A 606 20.08 -22.68 -7.48
C MET A 606 20.15 -23.73 -6.38
N GLN A 607 20.09 -25.02 -6.73
CA GLN A 607 20.22 -26.12 -5.75
C GLN A 607 21.56 -26.08 -5.02
N ASN A 608 22.63 -25.65 -5.71
CA ASN A 608 23.97 -25.61 -5.16
C ASN A 608 24.33 -24.24 -4.56
N ASN A 609 23.42 -23.26 -4.54
CA ASN A 609 23.69 -21.92 -4.03
C ASN A 609 23.46 -21.84 -2.50
N PRO A 610 24.50 -21.64 -1.68
CA PRO A 610 24.38 -21.60 -0.22
C PRO A 610 23.49 -20.44 0.27
N GLN A 611 23.46 -19.32 -0.45
CA GLN A 611 22.67 -18.16 -0.08
C GLN A 611 21.18 -18.41 -0.27
N LEU A 612 20.77 -19.09 -1.34
CA LEU A 612 19.37 -19.48 -1.55
C LEU A 612 18.91 -20.50 -0.50
N GLN A 613 19.77 -21.45 -0.13
CA GLN A 613 19.48 -22.39 0.97
C GLN A 613 19.29 -21.66 2.30
N LEU A 614 20.12 -20.64 2.56
CA LEU A 614 20.01 -19.80 3.76
C LEU A 614 18.73 -18.96 3.76
N ILE A 615 18.31 -18.44 2.60
CA ILE A 615 17.04 -17.71 2.42
C ILE A 615 15.84 -18.62 2.71
N ASP A 616 15.81 -19.84 2.16
CA ASP A 616 14.73 -20.80 2.42
C ASP A 616 14.64 -21.18 3.91
N ASP A 617 15.79 -21.45 4.55
CA ASP A 617 15.86 -21.74 5.98
C ASP A 617 15.37 -20.56 6.84
N ASN A 618 15.72 -19.33 6.46
CA ASN A 618 15.21 -18.12 7.12
C ASN A 618 13.70 -18.00 6.96
N ALA A 619 13.18 -18.21 5.75
CA ALA A 619 11.75 -18.10 5.47
C ALA A 619 10.92 -19.12 6.30
N LYS A 620 11.40 -20.37 6.44
CA LYS A 620 10.78 -21.37 7.32
C LYS A 620 10.78 -20.94 8.79
N TRP A 621 11.91 -20.44 9.26
CA TRP A 621 12.01 -19.97 10.64
C TRP A 621 11.09 -18.78 10.92
N LEU A 622 10.97 -17.84 9.98
CA LEU A 622 10.03 -16.71 10.10
C LEU A 622 8.57 -17.20 10.14
N ASP A 623 8.19 -18.19 9.33
CA ASP A 623 6.86 -18.80 9.38
C ASP A 623 6.58 -19.50 10.72
N GLU A 624 7.55 -20.26 11.27
CA GLU A 624 7.43 -20.85 12.60
C GLU A 624 7.24 -19.77 13.68
N ARG A 625 8.02 -18.69 13.61
CA ARG A 625 7.93 -17.57 14.55
C ARG A 625 6.62 -16.81 14.45
N ASN A 626 6.07 -16.64 13.24
CA ASN A 626 4.78 -15.97 13.04
C ASN A 626 3.62 -16.74 13.70
N LYS A 627 3.81 -18.02 14.06
CA LYS A 627 2.82 -18.83 14.81
C LYS A 627 2.95 -18.68 16.33
N GLU A 628 4.02 -18.04 16.81
CA GLU A 628 4.25 -17.77 18.23
C GLU A 628 3.51 -16.50 18.67
N ASN A 629 2.40 -16.69 19.38
CA ASN A 629 1.54 -15.60 19.83
C ASN A 629 1.60 -15.33 21.33
N VAL A 630 2.34 -16.13 22.11
CA VAL A 630 2.40 -16.00 23.56
C VAL A 630 3.75 -15.45 23.99
N TYR A 631 3.72 -14.28 24.63
CA TYR A 631 4.93 -13.58 25.07
C TYR A 631 5.02 -13.56 26.60
N SER A 632 6.19 -13.84 27.14
CA SER A 632 6.47 -13.66 28.57
C SER A 632 6.58 -12.17 28.90
N LEU A 633 5.94 -11.74 30.00
CA LEU A 633 6.07 -10.38 30.55
C LEU A 633 7.05 -10.31 31.73
N ASN A 634 7.73 -11.42 32.04
CA ASN A 634 8.87 -11.45 32.94
C ASN A 634 10.11 -11.00 32.18
N ILE A 635 10.80 -9.98 32.69
CA ILE A 635 11.95 -9.36 32.01
C ILE A 635 13.13 -10.30 31.78
N ASP A 636 13.39 -11.24 32.69
CA ASP A 636 14.53 -12.16 32.55
C ASP A 636 14.25 -13.19 31.46
N LYS A 637 13.02 -13.74 31.43
CA LYS A 637 12.56 -14.65 30.38
C LYS A 637 12.52 -13.95 29.02
N PHE A 638 11.96 -12.74 28.97
CA PHE A 638 11.89 -11.94 27.74
C PHE A 638 13.30 -11.60 27.21
N LYS A 639 14.24 -11.22 28.07
CA LYS A 639 15.64 -11.00 27.67
C LYS A 639 16.32 -12.25 27.14
N ALA A 640 16.07 -13.40 27.77
CA ALA A 640 16.61 -14.68 27.31
C ALA A 640 16.06 -15.05 25.92
N GLU A 641 14.75 -14.87 25.71
CA GLU A 641 14.09 -15.04 24.40
C GLU A 641 14.69 -14.11 23.34
N GLN A 642 14.81 -12.80 23.63
CA GLN A 642 15.42 -11.83 22.71
C GLN A 642 16.88 -12.16 22.38
N LYS A 643 17.65 -12.62 23.37
CA LYS A 643 19.03 -13.05 23.14
C LYS A 643 19.11 -14.28 22.23
N ALA A 644 18.25 -15.26 22.44
CA ALA A 644 18.17 -16.44 21.58
C ALA A 644 17.76 -16.06 20.14
N LEU A 645 16.83 -15.10 19.99
CA LEU A 645 16.45 -14.55 18.70
C LEU A 645 17.61 -13.79 18.03
N ASP A 646 18.34 -12.96 18.76
CA ASP A 646 19.53 -12.24 18.27
C ASP A 646 20.63 -13.22 17.81
N GLU A 647 20.87 -14.28 18.57
CA GLU A 647 21.83 -15.34 18.23
C GLU A 647 21.40 -16.10 16.96
N LYS A 648 20.12 -16.42 16.84
CA LYS A 648 19.57 -17.07 15.63
C LYS A 648 19.63 -16.13 14.42
N ASN A 649 19.31 -14.85 14.59
CA ASN A 649 19.41 -13.82 13.55
C ASN A 649 20.83 -13.66 13.00
N LYS A 650 21.88 -13.85 13.83
CA LYS A 650 23.27 -13.82 13.36
C LYS A 650 23.56 -14.86 12.27
N LYS A 651 22.87 -16.01 12.28
CA LYS A 651 22.96 -17.04 11.23
C LYS A 651 22.58 -16.49 9.84
N TYR A 652 21.63 -15.55 9.80
CA TYR A 652 21.04 -15.03 8.57
C TYR A 652 21.64 -13.71 8.09
N LYS A 653 22.60 -13.11 8.81
CA LYS A 653 23.35 -11.92 8.36
C LYS A 653 23.98 -12.06 6.97
N PRO A 654 24.50 -13.22 6.54
CA PRO A 654 25.03 -13.36 5.18
C PRO A 654 24.01 -13.09 4.07
N ILE A 655 22.70 -13.15 4.35
CA ILE A 655 21.64 -12.77 3.39
C ILE A 655 21.66 -11.25 3.15
N THR A 656 21.78 -10.45 4.22
CA THR A 656 21.78 -8.98 4.11
C THR A 656 23.11 -8.44 3.60
N ASP A 657 24.19 -9.16 3.87
CA ASP A 657 25.56 -8.80 3.47
C ASP A 657 25.89 -9.29 2.06
N TYR A 658 24.95 -9.98 1.40
CA TYR A 658 25.12 -10.48 0.04
C TYR A 658 25.40 -9.34 -0.93
N LYS A 659 26.39 -9.53 -1.80
CA LYS A 659 26.68 -8.63 -2.91
C LYS A 659 27.17 -9.42 -4.10
N ASN A 660 26.49 -9.26 -5.24
CA ASN A 660 26.89 -9.82 -6.51
C ASN A 660 28.06 -9.04 -7.13
N ALA A 661 28.67 -9.62 -8.15
CA ALA A 661 29.84 -9.03 -8.82
C ALA A 661 29.48 -7.98 -9.90
N PHE A 662 28.20 -7.65 -10.06
CA PHE A 662 27.73 -6.82 -11.16
C PHE A 662 27.78 -5.33 -10.83
N ASP A 663 28.06 -4.54 -11.87
CA ASP A 663 28.09 -3.08 -11.83
C ASP A 663 26.91 -2.53 -12.63
N PHE A 664 25.93 -1.97 -11.91
CA PHE A 664 24.68 -1.45 -12.49
C PHE A 664 24.80 0.05 -12.77
N LYS A 665 24.42 0.47 -13.97
CA LYS A 665 24.55 1.85 -14.43
C LYS A 665 23.25 2.39 -15.02
N SER A 666 22.94 3.64 -14.70
CA SER A 666 21.90 4.42 -15.38
C SER A 666 22.30 4.67 -16.83
N LEU A 667 21.29 4.80 -17.70
CA LEU A 667 21.49 5.14 -19.11
C LEU A 667 21.93 6.61 -19.29
N PRO A 668 22.55 6.97 -20.43
CA PRO A 668 23.13 8.30 -20.63
C PRO A 668 22.15 9.47 -20.45
N TYR A 669 20.88 9.31 -20.86
CA TYR A 669 19.88 10.37 -20.70
C TYR A 669 19.61 10.68 -19.21
N GLU A 670 19.57 9.65 -18.37
CA GLU A 670 19.28 9.80 -16.95
C GLU A 670 20.50 10.31 -16.19
N VAL A 671 21.72 9.93 -16.63
CA VAL A 671 22.97 10.52 -16.11
C VAL A 671 23.00 12.03 -16.28
N GLU A 672 22.45 12.56 -17.38
CA GLU A 672 22.33 14.01 -17.57
C GLU A 672 21.30 14.62 -16.62
N SER A 673 20.13 13.98 -16.44
CA SER A 673 19.11 14.42 -15.49
C SER A 673 19.63 14.46 -14.04
N MET A 674 20.41 13.44 -13.63
CA MET A 674 21.00 13.34 -12.30
C MET A 674 22.01 14.44 -11.96
N LYS A 675 22.62 15.09 -12.97
CA LYS A 675 23.52 16.24 -12.71
C LYS A 675 22.76 17.45 -12.16
N ASN A 676 21.50 17.60 -12.55
CA ASN A 676 20.65 18.73 -12.19
C ASN A 676 19.67 18.40 -11.05
N ASP A 677 19.54 17.12 -10.69
CA ASP A 677 18.68 16.64 -9.61
C ASP A 677 19.44 15.70 -8.65
N PRO A 678 19.95 16.23 -7.52
CA PRO A 678 20.62 15.44 -6.48
C PRO A 678 19.72 14.37 -5.84
N VAL A 679 18.41 14.61 -5.76
CA VAL A 679 17.45 13.68 -5.16
C VAL A 679 17.25 12.47 -6.06
N LEU A 680 17.13 12.71 -7.38
CA LEU A 680 17.08 11.63 -8.38
C LEU A 680 18.38 10.80 -8.34
N LYS A 681 19.54 11.47 -8.26
CA LYS A 681 20.84 10.80 -8.18
C LYS A 681 20.92 9.85 -6.99
N GLU A 682 20.57 10.33 -5.79
CA GLU A 682 20.58 9.51 -4.58
C GLU A 682 19.64 8.29 -4.69
N LYS A 683 18.45 8.47 -5.30
CA LYS A 683 17.49 7.38 -5.53
C LYS A 683 18.04 6.33 -6.48
N ARG A 684 18.73 6.72 -7.55
CA ARG A 684 19.35 5.78 -8.50
C ARG A 684 20.55 5.05 -7.91
N GLU A 685 21.39 5.74 -7.16
CA GLU A 685 22.50 5.10 -6.43
C GLU A 685 21.99 4.05 -5.44
N ARG A 686 20.94 4.37 -4.66
CA ARG A 686 20.29 3.39 -3.77
C ARG A 686 19.65 2.22 -4.52
N TRP A 687 19.04 2.47 -5.68
CA TRP A 687 18.47 1.41 -6.50
C TRP A 687 19.55 0.49 -7.07
N HIS A 688 20.65 1.02 -7.62
CA HIS A 688 21.77 0.20 -8.09
C HIS A 688 22.43 -0.59 -6.95
N GLU A 689 22.55 0.00 -5.76
CA GLU A 689 23.02 -0.74 -4.58
C GLU A 689 22.07 -1.90 -4.26
N SER A 690 20.75 -1.69 -4.33
CA SER A 690 19.77 -2.77 -4.12
C SER A 690 19.89 -3.88 -5.15
N LEU A 691 20.09 -3.56 -6.44
CA LEU A 691 20.33 -4.55 -7.50
C LEU A 691 21.63 -5.35 -7.25
N SER A 692 22.67 -4.69 -6.72
CA SER A 692 23.91 -5.37 -6.36
C SER A 692 23.78 -6.34 -5.18
N LYS A 693 22.74 -6.18 -4.35
CA LYS A 693 22.43 -7.08 -3.23
C LYS A 693 21.36 -8.12 -3.57
N ASP A 694 20.90 -8.12 -4.82
CA ASP A 694 19.79 -8.96 -5.26
C ASP A 694 20.31 -10.22 -5.99
N ILE A 695 20.20 -11.36 -5.31
CA ILE A 695 20.55 -12.68 -5.85
C ILE A 695 19.62 -13.16 -6.97
N TYR A 696 18.35 -12.70 -6.97
CA TYR A 696 17.37 -13.07 -7.98
C TYR A 696 17.68 -12.36 -9.31
N ILE A 697 18.08 -11.09 -9.24
CA ILE A 697 18.54 -10.33 -10.41
C ILE A 697 19.81 -10.96 -10.99
N GLU A 698 20.74 -11.39 -10.13
CA GLU A 698 21.94 -12.08 -10.60
C GLU A 698 21.62 -13.37 -11.37
N GLU A 699 20.70 -14.19 -10.85
CA GLU A 699 20.27 -15.40 -11.56
C GLU A 699 19.54 -15.07 -12.87
N ALA A 700 18.72 -14.01 -12.91
CA ALA A 700 18.08 -13.55 -14.15
C ALA A 700 19.12 -13.16 -15.23
N ILE A 701 20.22 -12.50 -14.84
CA ILE A 701 21.33 -12.17 -15.75
C ILE A 701 22.06 -13.45 -16.21
N HIS A 702 22.27 -14.42 -15.33
CA HIS A 702 22.84 -15.72 -15.71
C HIS A 702 21.98 -16.47 -16.73
N ILE A 703 20.65 -16.44 -16.58
CA ILE A 703 19.70 -17.03 -17.53
C ILE A 703 19.78 -16.33 -18.89
N LEU A 704 19.83 -14.99 -18.93
CA LEU A 704 20.02 -14.27 -20.18
C LEU A 704 21.33 -14.66 -20.88
N ASN A 705 22.41 -14.82 -20.11
CA ASN A 705 23.71 -15.26 -20.63
C ASN A 705 23.70 -16.70 -21.18
N ASP A 706 22.97 -17.61 -20.54
CA ASP A 706 22.76 -18.96 -21.05
C ASP A 706 21.95 -18.97 -22.35
N LEU A 707 20.92 -18.12 -22.46
CA LEU A 707 20.14 -17.97 -23.69
C LEU A 707 20.97 -17.39 -24.85
N GLN A 708 21.87 -16.43 -24.55
CA GLN A 708 22.79 -15.79 -25.50
C GLN A 708 23.85 -16.76 -26.06
N THR A 709 24.59 -17.43 -25.18
CA THR A 709 25.79 -18.19 -25.54
C THR A 709 25.50 -19.40 -26.41
N GLU A 710 24.31 -19.99 -26.29
CA GLU A 710 23.92 -21.14 -27.09
C GLU A 710 23.40 -20.74 -28.49
N ASN A 711 22.82 -19.54 -28.64
CA ASN A 711 22.45 -18.99 -29.96
C ASN A 711 23.68 -18.78 -30.86
N ASN A 712 24.81 -18.36 -30.28
CA ASN A 712 26.07 -18.20 -31.02
C ASN A 712 26.73 -19.54 -31.42
N LYS A 713 26.57 -20.61 -30.63
CA LYS A 713 27.05 -21.96 -31.03
C LYS A 713 26.27 -22.51 -32.23
N GLY A 714 24.96 -22.25 -32.29
CA GLY A 714 24.09 -22.61 -33.42
C GLY A 714 24.54 -21.97 -34.74
N LEU A 715 24.88 -20.68 -34.72
CA LEU A 715 25.44 -19.95 -35.87
C LEU A 715 26.83 -20.50 -36.29
N SER A 716 27.70 -20.83 -35.33
CA SER A 716 29.03 -21.41 -35.63
C SER A 716 28.93 -22.80 -36.29
N ASN A 717 27.93 -23.61 -35.90
CA ASN A 717 27.71 -24.94 -36.47
C ASN A 717 27.06 -24.88 -37.86
N LYS A 718 26.24 -23.85 -38.14
CA LYS A 718 25.70 -23.59 -39.49
C LYS A 718 26.81 -23.16 -40.45
N LEU A 719 27.69 -22.24 -40.04
CA LEU A 719 28.87 -21.81 -40.80
C LEU A 719 29.88 -22.95 -41.03
N LYS A 720 30.01 -23.90 -40.10
CA LYS A 720 30.83 -25.11 -40.31
C LYS A 720 30.17 -26.10 -41.28
N LYS A 721 28.85 -26.29 -41.24
CA LYS A 721 28.15 -27.15 -42.22
C LYS A 721 28.19 -26.56 -43.63
N ASP A 722 28.01 -25.25 -43.79
CA ASP A 722 28.07 -24.60 -45.10
C ASP A 722 29.48 -24.58 -45.70
N LYS A 723 30.53 -24.69 -44.87
CA LYS A 723 31.91 -24.93 -45.31
C LYS A 723 32.22 -26.38 -45.68
N VAL A 724 31.45 -27.35 -45.20
CA VAL A 724 31.65 -28.79 -45.52
C VAL A 724 30.83 -29.22 -46.75
N VAL A 725 29.82 -28.44 -47.17
CA VAL A 725 29.05 -28.68 -48.40
C VAL A 725 29.69 -28.00 -49.64
N LYS A 726 30.78 -27.24 -49.46
CA LYS A 726 31.64 -26.74 -50.54
C LYS A 726 33.08 -27.24 -50.35
N SER A 727 33.28 -28.54 -50.52
CA SER A 727 34.59 -29.15 -50.74
C SER A 727 34.42 -30.46 -51.49
#